data_AF-A0A349GSL5-F1
#
_entry.id   AF-A0A349GSL5-F1
#
_cell.length_a   1.000
_cell.length_b   1.000
_cell.length_c   1.000
_cell.angle_alpha   90.00
_cell.angle_beta   90.00
_cell.angle_gamma   90.00
#
_symmetry.space_group_name_H-M   'P 1'
#
loop_
_entity.id
_entity.type
_entity.pdbx_description
1 polymer ?
#
loop_
_entity_poly.entity_id
_entity_poly.type
_entity_poly.pdbx_seq_one_letter_code
_entity_poly.pdbx_strand_id
1 'polypeptide(L)'
;MAKTMQTMDGNQAAAWVSYAFTEVAGIYPITPSSPMAEYTDEWASKGKKNLFGVPVKLVEMQSEVGAAGTVHGALQAGALTTTYTASQGLLLKIPNMYKIAGELLPSVIHVSARSLSAQALSIFGDHSDIYAARQTGYAMLASGSVQEVMDLAGVAHLATFKTRIPFMHFFDGFRTSHEINKVEVMDYADLDRLLDRDAVQAFRDRAINPHHPVTRGTAQNDDIFFQAREAQNKYYNAVPAAVEEYMDEISKITGRTYKPFTYYGAADAERIIVAMGSVTETIKETVDHLVKSGEKVGLLSVHLYRPFSAEYFMKVLPKTVKSISVLDRTKEPGANGEPLYLDVVELFKDDKNAPKIVGGRYGLSSKDTTPAQMIAVYENAKLDTPKEGFTVGIIDDVTHLSLPVGEAVSVVADNVKECLFFGLGSDGTVGANKNSIKIIGDKTDLYAQAYFAYDSKKSGGVTRSHLRFGKDPIRSTYLINTPSFVACSTPSYLGKYDMVGGLKKGGTFLLNCVWSAEEAIENLPNSVKIKLARNEAKFFILNANKLAVELGLGNRTNTIMQSAFFKLANVIPFEEAQEYMKEYTYKSYIKKGQDVVDKNYNAIDKGADELVEVTVDPAWINLVHEDAADAYKGSEFIEKIAKPINAIKGYDLPVSAFDGYEDGTFENGTTAFEKRGVAVNVPQWIPENCIQCNQCSFVCPHAVIRPFLINEEEKANGPKDMLTLKVIGKAEGVEYRLQVSPLDCTGCGVCANVCPSPKGKALVMTPIAEVLPQQKFADYLFNEVTYKKEIMGTANVKTSQFAQPLFQFHGACAGCGETPYIKLITQLFGDR
;
A
#
# COMPACT_ATOMS: atom_id res chain seq x y z
N MET A 1 12.46 -24.18 24.40
CA MET A 1 11.04 -24.42 24.03
C MET A 1 10.93 -24.32 22.51
N ALA A 2 9.98 -25.03 21.89
CA ALA A 2 9.77 -24.90 20.44
C ALA A 2 9.27 -23.47 20.15
N LYS A 3 9.87 -22.82 19.15
CA LYS A 3 9.54 -21.44 18.75
C LYS A 3 8.17 -21.41 18.05
N THR A 4 7.30 -20.48 18.43
CA THR A 4 5.98 -20.33 17.82
C THR A 4 6.09 -19.46 16.58
N MET A 5 5.85 -20.03 15.40
CA MET A 5 5.86 -19.30 14.14
C MET A 5 4.43 -18.92 13.72
N GLN A 6 4.24 -17.73 13.18
CA GLN A 6 2.96 -17.29 12.66
C GLN A 6 3.14 -16.33 11.48
N THR A 7 2.26 -16.43 10.50
CA THR A 7 2.21 -15.51 9.36
C THR A 7 1.35 -14.28 9.67
N MET A 8 1.98 -13.10 9.77
CA MET A 8 1.30 -11.85 10.13
C MET A 8 1.96 -10.62 9.47
N ASP A 9 1.28 -9.48 9.53
CA ASP A 9 1.85 -8.19 9.09
C ASP A 9 2.47 -7.39 10.24
N GLY A 10 3.21 -6.33 9.90
CA GLY A 10 3.86 -5.46 10.89
C GLY A 10 2.87 -4.79 11.86
N ASN A 11 1.68 -4.42 11.40
CA ASN A 11 0.64 -3.86 12.27
C ASN A 11 0.16 -4.90 13.30
N GLN A 12 -0.07 -6.14 12.89
CA GLN A 12 -0.47 -7.22 13.79
C GLN A 12 0.64 -7.54 14.79
N ALA A 13 1.90 -7.56 14.36
CA ALA A 13 3.05 -7.75 15.24
C ALA A 13 3.17 -6.63 16.30
N ALA A 14 3.06 -5.36 15.88
CA ALA A 14 3.09 -4.23 16.80
C ALA A 14 1.92 -4.26 17.79
N ALA A 15 0.70 -4.53 17.31
CA ALA A 15 -0.48 -4.66 18.15
C ALA A 15 -0.33 -5.81 19.14
N TRP A 16 0.21 -6.97 18.73
CA TRP A 16 0.40 -8.13 19.59
C TRP A 16 1.22 -7.78 20.83
N VAL A 17 2.35 -7.12 20.63
CA VAL A 17 3.26 -6.73 21.71
C VAL A 17 2.70 -5.57 22.52
N SER A 18 2.16 -4.55 21.85
CA SER A 18 1.52 -3.39 22.49
C SER A 18 0.41 -3.82 23.46
N TYR A 19 -0.44 -4.77 23.05
CA TYR A 19 -1.55 -5.28 23.85
C TYR A 19 -1.09 -5.87 25.19
N ALA A 20 0.10 -6.49 25.24
CA ALA A 20 0.64 -7.08 26.47
C ALA A 20 0.82 -6.03 27.60
N PHE A 21 1.24 -4.83 27.24
CA PHE A 21 1.62 -3.76 28.20
C PHE A 21 0.54 -2.70 28.43
N THR A 22 -0.61 -2.80 27.75
CA THR A 22 -1.58 -1.71 27.65
C THR A 22 -2.83 -2.00 28.48
N GLU A 23 -3.28 -1.04 29.27
CA GLU A 23 -4.60 -1.05 29.94
C GLU A 23 -5.62 -0.23 29.16
N VAL A 24 -5.20 0.93 28.64
CA VAL A 24 -6.05 1.86 27.86
C VAL A 24 -5.37 2.18 26.53
N ALA A 25 -6.15 2.29 25.44
CA ALA A 25 -5.65 2.78 24.17
C ALA A 25 -6.53 3.95 23.67
N GLY A 26 -5.97 5.15 23.60
CA GLY A 26 -6.64 6.29 22.96
C GLY A 26 -6.39 6.24 21.46
N ILE A 27 -7.42 6.06 20.65
CA ILE A 27 -7.26 5.78 19.21
C ILE A 27 -8.07 6.72 18.33
N TYR A 28 -7.63 6.85 17.08
CA TYR A 28 -8.36 7.45 15.97
C TYR A 28 -7.84 6.83 14.67
N PRO A 29 -8.70 6.44 13.72
CA PRO A 29 -8.28 5.70 12.54
C PRO A 29 -7.55 6.59 11.53
N ILE A 30 -6.33 6.20 11.17
CA ILE A 30 -5.56 6.80 10.07
C ILE A 30 -4.68 5.75 9.37
N THR A 31 -4.83 5.61 8.05
CA THR A 31 -4.00 4.73 7.23
C THR A 31 -2.52 5.14 7.30
N PRO A 32 -1.54 4.22 7.38
CA PRO A 32 -1.65 2.76 7.46
C PRO A 32 -1.69 2.18 8.89
N SER A 33 -1.97 3.00 9.91
CA SER A 33 -1.90 2.57 11.32
C SER A 33 -3.20 1.95 11.86
N SER A 34 -4.36 2.23 11.25
CA SER A 34 -5.67 1.74 11.69
C SER A 34 -5.72 0.24 12.03
N PRO A 35 -5.10 -0.68 11.25
CA PRO A 35 -5.14 -2.10 11.55
C PRO A 35 -4.61 -2.46 12.94
N MET A 36 -3.66 -1.70 13.52
CA MET A 36 -3.20 -1.94 14.89
C MET A 36 -4.34 -1.78 15.92
N ALA A 37 -5.15 -0.74 15.77
CA ALA A 37 -6.30 -0.49 16.63
C ALA A 37 -7.38 -1.56 16.41
N GLU A 38 -7.63 -1.95 15.16
CA GLU A 38 -8.62 -2.98 14.79
C GLU A 38 -8.27 -4.35 15.38
N TYR A 39 -7.00 -4.80 15.29
CA TYR A 39 -6.58 -6.06 15.92
C TYR A 39 -6.70 -6.01 17.45
N THR A 40 -6.35 -4.87 18.05
CA THR A 40 -6.46 -4.66 19.49
C THR A 40 -7.92 -4.74 19.95
N ASP A 41 -8.85 -4.12 19.20
CA ASP A 41 -10.30 -4.18 19.47
C ASP A 41 -10.86 -5.60 19.29
N GLU A 42 -10.47 -6.28 18.21
CA GLU A 42 -10.88 -7.66 17.95
C GLU A 42 -10.44 -8.60 19.08
N TRP A 43 -9.23 -8.44 19.60
CA TRP A 43 -8.75 -9.28 20.70
C TRP A 43 -9.39 -8.92 22.05
N ALA A 44 -9.60 -7.63 22.32
CA ALA A 44 -10.29 -7.17 23.53
C ALA A 44 -11.74 -7.65 23.58
N SER A 45 -12.48 -7.58 22.48
CA SER A 45 -13.86 -8.08 22.39
C SER A 45 -13.97 -9.60 22.56
N LYS A 46 -12.90 -10.35 22.24
CA LYS A 46 -12.77 -11.79 22.51
C LYS A 46 -12.26 -12.12 23.92
N GLY A 47 -12.03 -11.10 24.76
CA GLY A 47 -11.60 -11.28 26.14
C GLY A 47 -10.12 -11.66 26.32
N LYS A 48 -9.26 -11.45 25.30
CA LYS A 48 -7.80 -11.59 25.46
C LYS A 48 -7.36 -10.72 26.65
N LYS A 49 -6.39 -11.20 27.41
CA LYS A 49 -5.86 -10.49 28.59
C LYS A 49 -4.46 -9.99 28.31
N ASN A 50 -4.15 -8.80 28.81
CA ASN A 50 -2.80 -8.26 28.89
C ASN A 50 -2.03 -8.89 30.08
N LEU A 51 -0.81 -8.43 30.34
CA LEU A 51 0.03 -8.89 31.46
C LEU A 51 -0.53 -8.56 32.85
N PHE A 52 -1.58 -7.73 32.91
CA PHE A 52 -2.24 -7.29 34.13
C PHE A 52 -3.62 -7.94 34.32
N GLY A 53 -3.95 -8.97 33.51
CA GLY A 53 -5.17 -9.76 33.68
C GLY A 53 -6.46 -9.09 33.17
N VAL A 54 -6.35 -8.00 32.42
CA VAL A 54 -7.49 -7.25 31.89
C VAL A 54 -7.46 -7.15 30.35
N PRO A 55 -8.60 -7.08 29.66
CA PRO A 55 -8.63 -6.71 28.25
C PRO A 55 -8.29 -5.23 28.11
N VAL A 56 -7.66 -4.86 27.00
CA VAL A 56 -7.40 -3.44 26.67
C VAL A 56 -8.72 -2.69 26.52
N LYS A 57 -8.83 -1.51 27.14
CA LYS A 57 -9.94 -0.58 26.91
C LYS A 57 -9.58 0.40 25.81
N LEU A 58 -10.14 0.20 24.62
CA LEU A 58 -9.99 1.16 23.52
C LEU A 58 -11.00 2.30 23.68
N VAL A 59 -10.56 3.52 23.37
CA VAL A 59 -11.40 4.72 23.36
C VAL A 59 -11.14 5.46 22.04
N GLU A 60 -12.08 5.34 21.12
CA GLU A 60 -12.09 6.12 19.89
C GLU A 60 -12.46 7.57 20.20
N MET A 61 -11.62 8.50 19.75
CA MET A 61 -11.81 9.93 19.98
C MET A 61 -12.32 10.61 18.70
N GLN A 62 -12.62 11.91 18.78
CA GLN A 62 -13.06 12.71 17.62
C GLN A 62 -11.93 13.08 16.64
N SER A 63 -10.68 12.98 17.09
CA SER A 63 -9.47 13.21 16.30
C SER A 63 -8.24 12.68 17.04
N GLU A 64 -7.09 12.69 16.37
CA GLU A 64 -5.81 12.33 16.97
C GLU A 64 -5.38 13.27 18.11
N VAL A 65 -5.85 14.53 18.09
CA VAL A 65 -5.67 15.50 19.20
C VAL A 65 -6.39 14.99 20.45
N GLY A 66 -7.66 14.59 20.30
CA GLY A 66 -8.45 14.01 21.38
C GLY A 66 -7.82 12.73 21.90
N ALA A 67 -7.36 11.86 20.99
CA ALA A 67 -6.64 10.64 21.36
C ALA A 67 -5.34 10.93 22.13
N ALA A 68 -4.58 11.98 21.76
CA ALA A 68 -3.39 12.40 22.49
C ALA A 68 -3.72 12.87 23.92
N GLY A 69 -4.78 13.67 24.06
CA GLY A 69 -5.27 14.14 25.36
C GLY A 69 -5.77 12.99 26.26
N THR A 70 -6.47 12.01 25.68
CA THR A 70 -6.87 10.78 26.39
C THR A 70 -5.66 10.00 26.88
N VAL A 71 -4.62 9.86 26.06
CA VAL A 71 -3.36 9.21 26.46
C VAL A 71 -2.73 9.96 27.63
N HIS A 72 -2.56 11.29 27.49
CA HIS A 72 -1.97 12.12 28.55
C HIS A 72 -2.74 12.02 29.88
N GLY A 73 -4.07 12.16 29.83
CA GLY A 73 -4.93 12.09 31.02
C GLY A 73 -4.93 10.70 31.69
N ALA A 74 -4.99 9.62 30.90
CA ALA A 74 -4.97 8.26 31.42
C ALA A 74 -3.61 7.92 32.09
N LEU A 75 -2.50 8.36 31.49
CA LEU A 75 -1.17 8.23 32.10
C LEU A 75 -1.07 9.02 33.41
N GLN A 76 -1.59 10.24 33.45
CA GLN A 76 -1.65 11.04 34.68
C GLN A 76 -2.48 10.36 35.78
N ALA A 77 -3.52 9.62 35.40
CA ALA A 77 -4.35 8.83 36.31
C ALA A 77 -3.75 7.46 36.69
N GLY A 78 -2.56 7.11 36.21
CA GLY A 78 -1.86 5.87 36.58
C GLY A 78 -2.26 4.63 35.78
N ALA A 79 -2.89 4.81 34.61
CA ALA A 79 -3.20 3.72 33.69
C ALA A 79 -2.13 3.62 32.58
N LEU A 80 -1.64 2.42 32.33
CA LEU A 80 -0.67 2.15 31.26
C LEU A 80 -1.35 2.32 29.91
N THR A 81 -0.90 3.32 29.14
CA THR A 81 -1.66 3.79 27.98
C THR A 81 -0.80 3.88 26.72
N THR A 82 -1.34 3.39 25.60
CA THR A 82 -0.72 3.45 24.26
C THR A 82 -1.62 4.18 23.25
N THR A 83 -1.10 4.43 22.05
CA THR A 83 -1.88 4.91 20.90
C THR A 83 -1.18 4.48 19.60
N TYR A 84 -1.95 4.44 18.52
CA TYR A 84 -1.53 4.05 17.17
C TYR A 84 -1.79 5.22 16.22
N THR A 85 -0.82 5.58 15.37
CA THR A 85 -0.96 6.76 14.50
C THR A 85 0.00 6.74 13.31
N ALA A 86 -0.16 7.71 12.40
CA ALA A 86 0.75 7.99 11.29
C ALA A 86 0.57 9.44 10.79
N SER A 87 1.53 9.99 10.05
CA SER A 87 1.39 11.20 9.21
C SER A 87 0.72 12.37 9.94
N GLN A 88 -0.36 12.92 9.36
CA GLN A 88 -1.13 14.04 9.91
C GLN A 88 -1.58 13.79 11.34
N GLY A 89 -1.96 12.54 11.64
CA GLY A 89 -2.38 12.14 12.98
C GLY A 89 -1.27 12.27 14.01
N LEU A 90 -0.02 11.98 13.63
CA LEU A 90 1.14 12.20 14.51
C LEU A 90 1.38 13.70 14.74
N LEU A 91 1.27 14.54 13.70
CA LEU A 91 1.40 16.00 13.85
C LEU A 91 0.41 16.56 14.88
N LEU A 92 -0.84 16.07 14.85
CA LEU A 92 -1.88 16.46 15.79
C LEU A 92 -1.60 16.02 17.24
N LYS A 93 -0.70 15.05 17.45
CA LYS A 93 -0.28 14.58 18.79
C LYS A 93 0.90 15.36 19.35
N ILE A 94 1.71 16.04 18.52
CA ILE A 94 2.94 16.74 18.92
C ILE A 94 2.77 17.62 20.17
N PRO A 95 1.72 18.46 20.31
CA PRO A 95 1.56 19.29 21.51
C PRO A 95 1.47 18.47 22.81
N ASN A 96 0.76 17.34 22.79
CA ASN A 96 0.66 16.45 23.95
C ASN A 96 1.93 15.63 24.15
N MET A 97 2.67 15.30 23.08
CA MET A 97 3.96 14.60 23.23
C MET A 97 4.94 15.40 24.08
N TYR A 98 5.04 16.72 23.89
CA TYR A 98 5.85 17.56 24.78
C TYR A 98 5.42 17.47 26.24
N LYS A 99 4.12 17.39 26.51
CA LYS A 99 3.59 17.26 27.88
C LYS A 99 3.87 15.89 28.48
N ILE A 100 3.65 14.81 27.72
CA ILE A 100 3.89 13.43 28.18
C ILE A 100 5.39 13.23 28.48
N ALA A 101 6.28 13.69 27.60
CA ALA A 101 7.72 13.64 27.83
C ALA A 101 8.16 14.57 28.97
N GLY A 102 7.69 15.82 28.97
CA GLY A 102 7.99 16.80 30.01
C GLY A 102 7.46 16.45 31.40
N GLU A 103 6.53 15.51 31.52
CA GLU A 103 6.03 15.00 32.80
C GLU A 103 6.60 13.60 33.14
N LEU A 104 7.52 13.09 32.32
CA LEU A 104 8.20 11.81 32.49
C LEU A 104 7.20 10.66 32.71
N LEU A 105 6.24 10.57 31.80
CA LEU A 105 5.18 9.57 31.80
C LEU A 105 5.56 8.40 30.87
N PRO A 106 5.60 7.16 31.38
CA PRO A 106 5.98 6.00 30.57
C PRO A 106 4.84 5.61 29.63
N SER A 107 5.08 5.68 28.33
CA SER A 107 4.11 5.36 27.29
C SER A 107 4.82 5.05 25.98
N VAL A 108 4.18 4.23 25.13
CA VAL A 108 4.65 3.97 23.77
C VAL A 108 3.58 4.40 22.77
N ILE A 109 3.99 5.21 21.80
CA ILE A 109 3.24 5.48 20.58
C ILE A 109 3.79 4.57 19.48
N HIS A 110 2.95 3.73 18.89
CA HIS A 110 3.35 2.94 17.73
C HIS A 110 2.96 3.66 16.44
N VAL A 111 3.95 3.93 15.58
CA VAL A 111 3.78 4.72 14.36
C VAL A 111 4.10 3.87 13.13
N SER A 112 3.12 3.71 12.24
CA SER A 112 3.39 3.22 10.89
C SER A 112 3.80 4.43 10.02
N ALA A 113 5.10 4.75 10.02
CA ALA A 113 5.65 6.01 9.51
C ALA A 113 5.19 6.30 8.08
N ARG A 114 4.63 7.48 7.84
CA ARG A 114 3.92 7.86 6.62
C ARG A 114 4.22 9.31 6.22
N SER A 115 4.32 9.51 4.90
CA SER A 115 4.43 10.81 4.24
C SER A 115 3.48 11.87 4.81
N LEU A 116 3.99 13.06 5.09
CA LEU A 116 3.18 14.26 5.32
C LEU A 116 2.63 14.80 3.99
N SER A 117 1.41 15.32 4.03
CA SER A 117 0.78 16.02 2.92
C SER A 117 1.50 17.35 2.70
N ALA A 118 2.10 17.51 1.51
CA ALA A 118 2.79 18.71 1.07
C ALA A 118 2.12 19.26 -0.21
N GLN A 119 2.75 19.14 -1.38
CA GLN A 119 2.13 19.46 -2.68
C GLN A 119 0.99 18.49 -3.03
N ALA A 120 1.01 17.29 -2.44
CA ALA A 120 -0.06 16.30 -2.55
C ALA A 120 -0.17 15.48 -1.26
N LEU A 121 -1.33 14.86 -1.06
CA LEU A 121 -1.52 13.83 -0.05
C LEU A 121 -0.84 12.53 -0.50
N SER A 122 -0.12 11.88 0.41
CA SER A 122 0.25 10.47 0.25
C SER A 122 -0.15 9.65 1.47
N ILE A 123 -0.67 8.44 1.22
CA ILE A 123 -0.94 7.45 2.26
C ILE A 123 0.28 6.58 2.55
N PHE A 124 1.32 6.66 1.72
CA PHE A 124 2.42 5.71 1.70
C PHE A 124 3.56 6.10 2.66
N GLY A 125 4.39 5.11 2.98
CA GLY A 125 5.43 5.20 4.01
C GLY A 125 6.66 6.00 3.61
N ASP A 126 7.04 6.92 4.48
CA ASP A 126 8.36 7.53 4.62
C ASP A 126 8.49 8.07 6.07
N HIS A 127 9.59 8.74 6.42
CA HIS A 127 9.89 9.18 7.79
C HIS A 127 9.60 10.66 8.06
N SER A 128 8.90 11.36 7.16
CA SER A 128 8.62 12.79 7.34
C SER A 128 7.81 13.11 8.60
N ASP A 129 6.91 12.21 9.00
CA ASP A 129 6.09 12.36 10.20
C ASP A 129 6.87 12.16 11.50
N ILE A 130 7.69 11.11 11.58
CA ILE A 130 8.50 10.83 12.77
C ILE A 130 9.58 11.89 12.96
N TYR A 131 10.16 12.41 11.88
CA TYR A 131 11.17 13.47 11.97
C TYR A 131 10.58 14.82 12.38
N ALA A 132 9.31 15.09 12.05
CA ALA A 132 8.59 16.27 12.52
C ALA A 132 8.35 16.27 14.04
N ALA A 133 8.52 15.12 14.69
CA ALA A 133 8.34 14.94 16.14
C ALA A 133 9.66 14.67 16.90
N ARG A 134 10.83 14.70 16.24
CA ARG A 134 12.13 14.33 16.83
C ARG A 134 12.56 15.18 18.03
N GLN A 135 12.04 16.40 18.13
CA GLN A 135 12.33 17.40 19.15
C GLN A 135 11.39 17.35 20.37
N THR A 136 10.36 16.50 20.34
CA THR A 136 9.33 16.44 21.40
C THR A 136 9.85 15.93 22.73
N GLY A 137 11.02 15.30 22.75
CA GLY A 137 11.58 14.61 23.91
C GLY A 137 11.12 13.16 24.05
N TYR A 138 10.49 12.58 23.02
CA TYR A 138 10.28 11.14 22.95
C TYR A 138 11.60 10.43 22.57
N ALA A 139 11.84 9.26 23.16
CA ALA A 139 12.80 8.32 22.59
C ALA A 139 12.22 7.74 21.30
N MET A 140 13.05 7.44 20.30
CA MET A 140 12.60 6.98 18.98
C MET A 140 13.31 5.68 18.62
N LEU A 141 12.53 4.62 18.43
CA LEU A 141 13.01 3.27 18.18
C LEU A 141 12.43 2.73 16.86
N ALA A 142 13.30 2.36 15.93
CA ALA A 142 12.97 1.93 14.58
C ALA A 142 13.08 0.41 14.40
N SER A 143 12.13 -0.14 13.64
CA SER A 143 12.10 -1.55 13.23
C SER A 143 12.05 -1.66 11.70
N GLY A 144 12.97 -2.41 11.11
CA GLY A 144 13.13 -2.57 9.66
C GLY A 144 12.36 -3.75 9.04
N SER A 145 11.94 -4.73 9.83
CA SER A 145 11.17 -5.88 9.34
C SER A 145 9.99 -6.21 10.25
N VAL A 146 9.07 -7.06 9.78
CA VAL A 146 7.95 -7.54 10.61
C VAL A 146 8.47 -8.30 11.83
N GLN A 147 9.57 -9.04 11.70
CA GLN A 147 10.21 -9.71 12.83
C GLN A 147 10.81 -8.70 13.82
N GLU A 148 11.50 -7.66 13.32
CA GLU A 148 12.01 -6.61 14.20
C GLU A 148 10.88 -5.86 14.90
N VAL A 149 9.72 -5.66 14.25
CA VAL A 149 8.54 -5.09 14.91
C VAL A 149 8.08 -5.96 16.08
N MET A 150 8.02 -7.28 15.91
CA MET A 150 7.68 -8.22 16.99
C MET A 150 8.70 -8.16 18.14
N ASP A 151 9.99 -8.06 17.82
CA ASP A 151 11.05 -8.14 18.83
C ASP A 151 11.27 -6.80 19.55
N LEU A 152 11.32 -5.68 18.82
CA LEU A 152 11.73 -4.38 19.33
C LEU A 152 10.58 -3.53 19.88
N ALA A 153 9.32 -3.82 19.52
CA ALA A 153 8.17 -3.17 20.15
C ALA A 153 8.18 -3.39 21.68
N GLY A 154 8.61 -4.56 22.14
CA GLY A 154 8.70 -4.89 23.57
C GLY A 154 9.78 -4.09 24.27
N VAL A 155 10.93 -3.87 23.62
CA VAL A 155 12.02 -3.02 24.13
C VAL A 155 11.51 -1.62 24.45
N ALA A 156 10.69 -1.02 23.57
CA ALA A 156 10.13 0.31 23.81
C ALA A 156 9.26 0.36 25.08
N HIS A 157 8.42 -0.65 25.32
CA HIS A 157 7.57 -0.74 26.52
C HIS A 157 8.40 -0.97 27.79
N LEU A 158 9.34 -1.91 27.74
CA LEU A 158 10.20 -2.23 28.88
C LEU A 158 11.09 -1.05 29.26
N ALA A 159 11.75 -0.42 28.28
CA ALA A 159 12.62 0.72 28.50
C ALA A 159 11.87 1.97 28.97
N THR A 160 10.62 2.20 28.51
CA THR A 160 9.85 3.37 28.97
C THR A 160 9.51 3.28 30.46
N PHE A 161 9.21 2.09 30.99
CA PHE A 161 8.96 1.93 32.43
C PHE A 161 10.21 2.19 33.26
N LYS A 162 11.36 1.65 32.84
CA LYS A 162 12.64 1.80 33.52
C LYS A 162 13.16 3.25 33.52
N THR A 163 13.00 3.96 32.41
CA THR A 163 13.59 5.30 32.20
C THR A 163 12.62 6.44 32.47
N ARG A 164 11.31 6.16 32.45
CA ARG A 164 10.20 7.13 32.45
C ARG A 164 10.11 8.02 31.20
N ILE A 165 10.99 7.82 30.23
CA ILE A 165 10.94 8.55 28.95
C ILE A 165 9.94 7.83 28.04
N PRO A 166 8.94 8.54 27.47
CA PRO A 166 8.02 7.92 26.53
C PRO A 166 8.73 7.58 25.20
N PHE A 167 8.28 6.52 24.56
CA PHE A 167 8.86 6.01 23.31
C PHE A 167 7.91 6.19 22.12
N MET A 168 8.50 6.49 20.98
CA MET A 168 7.91 6.34 19.66
C MET A 168 8.56 5.11 19.03
N HIS A 169 7.82 4.00 18.97
CA HIS A 169 8.24 2.83 18.21
C HIS A 169 7.67 2.94 16.79
N PHE A 170 8.52 2.96 15.78
CA PHE A 170 8.06 3.16 14.40
C PHE A 170 8.66 2.17 13.42
N PHE A 171 7.92 1.97 12.34
CA PHE A 171 8.24 1.09 11.23
C PHE A 171 7.55 1.59 9.97
N ASP A 172 8.07 1.21 8.81
CA ASP A 172 7.71 1.88 7.56
C ASP A 172 6.26 1.55 7.14
N GLY A 173 5.48 2.61 6.91
CA GLY A 173 4.10 2.54 6.44
C GLY A 173 4.00 1.81 5.10
N PHE A 174 3.01 0.94 4.96
CA PHE A 174 2.90 -0.11 3.93
C PHE A 174 4.07 -1.10 3.88
N ARG A 175 5.30 -0.65 3.66
CA ARG A 175 6.46 -1.50 3.37
C ARG A 175 6.78 -2.51 4.47
N THR A 176 6.54 -2.16 5.74
CA THR A 176 6.64 -3.08 6.88
C THR A 176 5.28 -3.32 7.52
N SER A 177 4.48 -2.25 7.70
CA SER A 177 3.17 -2.37 8.38
C SER A 177 2.16 -3.29 7.68
N HIS A 178 2.24 -3.44 6.35
CA HIS A 178 1.33 -4.27 5.54
C HIS A 178 2.04 -5.39 4.79
N GLU A 179 3.37 -5.50 4.90
CA GLU A 179 4.08 -6.68 4.45
C GLU A 179 3.74 -7.82 5.40
N ILE A 180 3.28 -8.94 4.84
CA ILE A 180 3.01 -10.15 5.59
C ILE A 180 4.27 -11.00 5.58
N ASN A 181 4.74 -11.42 6.75
CA ASN A 181 5.84 -12.36 6.89
C ASN A 181 5.48 -13.49 7.85
N LYS A 182 6.10 -14.65 7.65
CA LYS A 182 6.21 -15.67 8.69
C LYS A 182 7.26 -15.23 9.72
N VAL A 183 6.82 -14.99 10.95
CA VAL A 183 7.67 -14.51 12.05
C VAL A 183 7.61 -15.44 13.25
N GLU A 184 8.68 -15.44 14.03
CA GLU A 184 8.71 -16.00 15.39
C GLU A 184 7.98 -15.03 16.33
N VAL A 185 6.93 -15.51 16.99
CA VAL A 185 6.08 -14.71 17.88
C VAL A 185 6.68 -14.64 19.27
N MET A 186 6.76 -13.42 19.82
CA MET A 186 7.15 -13.20 21.20
C MET A 186 6.01 -13.60 22.16
N ASP A 187 6.28 -14.53 23.08
CA ASP A 187 5.29 -14.93 24.09
C ASP A 187 5.12 -13.81 25.14
N TYR A 188 3.89 -13.67 25.66
CA TYR A 188 3.61 -12.77 26.77
C TYR A 188 4.37 -13.19 28.03
N ALA A 189 4.62 -14.48 28.23
CA ALA A 189 5.44 -14.96 29.36
C ALA A 189 6.89 -14.45 29.29
N ASP A 190 7.46 -14.35 28.09
CA ASP A 190 8.81 -13.79 27.91
C ASP A 190 8.83 -12.28 28.20
N LEU A 191 7.81 -11.55 27.76
CA LEU A 191 7.65 -10.13 28.06
C LEU A 191 7.41 -9.88 29.56
N ASP A 192 6.61 -10.71 30.22
CA ASP A 192 6.32 -10.62 31.65
C ASP A 192 7.58 -10.81 32.51
N ARG A 193 8.44 -11.75 32.12
CA ARG A 193 9.71 -12.01 32.81
C ARG A 193 10.66 -10.81 32.78
N LEU A 194 10.58 -9.98 31.75
CA LEU A 194 11.42 -8.79 31.58
C LEU A 194 10.81 -7.53 32.23
N LEU A 195 9.52 -7.56 32.58
CA LEU A 195 8.80 -6.40 33.09
C LEU A 195 9.27 -6.06 34.51
N ASP A 196 9.82 -4.85 34.67
CA ASP A 196 10.12 -4.28 35.98
C ASP A 196 8.81 -3.84 36.67
N ARG A 197 8.27 -4.74 37.51
CA ARG A 197 7.01 -4.51 38.25
C ARG A 197 7.15 -3.41 39.30
N ASP A 198 8.33 -3.18 39.84
CA ASP A 198 8.57 -2.10 40.80
C ASP A 198 8.52 -0.74 40.08
N ALA A 199 9.07 -0.64 38.86
CA ALA A 199 8.94 0.56 38.04
C ALA A 199 7.49 0.86 37.66
N VAL A 200 6.70 -0.18 37.33
CA VAL A 200 5.26 -0.06 37.07
C VAL A 200 4.52 0.42 38.33
N GLN A 201 4.80 -0.18 39.49
CA GLN A 201 4.18 0.23 40.74
C GLN A 201 4.55 1.68 41.09
N ALA A 202 5.82 2.06 40.95
CA ALA A 202 6.28 3.42 41.18
C ALA A 202 5.61 4.43 40.24
N PHE A 203 5.28 4.04 39.00
CA PHE A 203 4.45 4.86 38.11
C PHE A 203 3.04 5.07 38.68
N ARG A 204 2.39 4.03 39.16
CA ARG A 204 1.06 4.12 39.77
C ARG A 204 1.07 4.96 41.05
N ASP A 205 2.09 4.84 41.88
CA ASP A 205 2.25 5.63 43.11
C ASP A 205 2.40 7.14 42.82
N ARG A 206 2.87 7.50 41.62
CA ARG A 206 2.97 8.89 41.15
C ARG A 206 1.70 9.39 40.48
N ALA A 207 0.64 8.60 40.37
CA ALA A 207 -0.60 9.03 39.72
C ALA A 207 -1.30 10.17 40.49
N ILE A 208 -2.11 10.96 39.78
CA ILE A 208 -3.01 11.94 40.40
C ILE A 208 -4.13 11.17 41.11
N ASN A 209 -4.19 11.29 42.43
CA ASN A 209 -5.19 10.63 43.26
C ASN A 209 -5.62 11.58 44.40
N PRO A 210 -6.93 11.74 44.70
CA PRO A 210 -7.41 12.60 45.78
C PRO A 210 -6.92 12.18 47.17
N HIS A 211 -6.51 10.93 47.38
CA HIS A 211 -5.96 10.45 48.65
C HIS A 211 -4.49 10.86 48.88
N HIS A 212 -3.77 11.23 47.83
CA HIS A 212 -2.39 11.74 47.88
C HIS A 212 -2.16 12.78 46.76
N PRO A 213 -2.82 13.96 46.85
CA PRO A 213 -2.92 14.89 45.74
C PRO A 213 -1.59 15.57 45.42
N VAL A 214 -1.35 15.79 44.13
CA VAL A 214 -0.21 16.55 43.60
C VAL A 214 -0.68 17.55 42.54
N THR A 215 0.06 18.64 42.35
CA THR A 215 -0.19 19.61 41.27
C THR A 215 0.81 19.40 40.14
N ARG A 216 0.35 19.40 38.88
CA ARG A 216 1.17 19.22 37.67
C ARG A 216 0.76 20.21 36.59
N GLY A 217 1.67 20.49 35.66
CA GLY A 217 1.40 21.40 34.54
C GLY A 217 1.23 22.86 34.95
N THR A 218 1.96 23.32 35.97
CA THR A 218 1.97 24.72 36.42
C THR A 218 2.44 25.67 35.32
N ALA A 219 2.02 26.94 35.39
CA ALA A 219 2.71 28.01 34.69
C ALA A 219 3.97 28.40 35.48
N GLN A 220 5.11 28.53 34.79
CA GLN A 220 6.40 28.88 35.37
C GLN A 220 6.97 30.11 34.66
N ASN A 221 7.60 31.01 35.42
CA ASN A 221 8.28 32.18 34.87
C ASN A 221 9.70 31.82 34.42
N ASP A 222 10.39 32.81 33.86
CA ASP A 222 11.78 32.76 33.39
C ASP A 222 12.80 32.47 34.51
N ASP A 223 12.44 32.73 35.76
CA ASP A 223 13.27 32.50 36.95
C ASP A 223 13.55 31.02 37.26
N ILE A 224 12.65 30.09 36.89
CA ILE A 224 12.78 28.66 37.20
C ILE A 224 12.58 27.70 36.01
N PHE A 225 11.94 28.13 34.92
CA PHE A 225 11.54 27.21 33.84
C PHE A 225 12.75 26.50 33.21
N PHE A 226 13.86 27.21 33.00
CA PHE A 226 15.05 26.64 32.37
C PHE A 226 15.67 25.55 33.27
N GLN A 227 15.84 25.83 34.56
CA GLN A 227 16.37 24.88 35.54
C GLN A 227 15.48 23.64 35.65
N ALA A 228 14.15 23.83 35.67
CA ALA A 228 13.19 22.73 35.72
C ALA A 228 13.24 21.85 34.45
N ARG A 229 13.49 22.45 33.28
CA ARG A 229 13.63 21.72 32.02
C ARG A 229 14.90 20.86 31.99
N GLU A 230 16.03 21.40 32.43
CA GLU A 230 17.33 20.71 32.48
C GLU A 230 17.39 19.62 33.56
N ALA A 231 16.55 19.70 34.60
CA ALA A 231 16.48 18.68 35.65
C ALA A 231 16.15 17.26 35.13
N GLN A 232 15.65 17.17 33.90
CA GLN A 232 15.25 15.92 33.24
C GLN A 232 16.41 15.18 32.57
N ASN A 233 17.57 15.82 32.37
CA ASN A 233 18.69 15.28 31.58
C ASN A 233 19.15 13.89 32.03
N LYS A 234 19.15 13.65 33.35
CA LYS A 234 19.53 12.34 33.91
C LYS A 234 18.65 11.18 33.43
N TYR A 235 17.39 11.44 33.11
CA TYR A 235 16.47 10.41 32.59
C TYR A 235 16.79 10.09 31.13
N TYR A 236 17.06 11.11 30.32
CA TYR A 236 17.46 10.94 28.92
C TYR A 236 18.82 10.24 28.78
N ASN A 237 19.80 10.61 29.60
CA ASN A 237 21.14 10.00 29.60
C ASN A 237 21.12 8.50 29.90
N ALA A 238 20.10 8.02 30.64
CA ALA A 238 19.95 6.60 30.98
C ALA A 238 19.30 5.77 29.85
N VAL A 239 18.65 6.41 28.87
CA VAL A 239 17.88 5.69 27.83
C VAL A 239 18.74 4.75 26.99
N PRO A 240 19.90 5.16 26.42
CA PRO A 240 20.67 4.28 25.54
C PRO A 240 21.11 2.97 26.22
N ALA A 241 21.56 3.06 27.47
CA ALA A 241 21.97 1.88 28.24
C ALA A 241 20.80 0.96 28.58
N ALA A 242 19.64 1.52 28.96
CA ALA A 242 18.44 0.73 29.22
C ALA A 242 17.93 0.02 27.94
N VAL A 243 18.02 0.68 26.79
CA VAL A 243 17.67 0.07 25.49
C VAL A 243 18.63 -1.05 25.12
N GLU A 244 19.95 -0.85 25.27
CA GLU A 244 20.94 -1.92 25.04
C GLU A 244 20.67 -3.12 25.94
N GLU A 245 20.41 -2.91 27.23
CA GLU A 245 20.13 -3.98 28.19
C GLU A 245 18.93 -4.84 27.76
N TYR A 246 17.79 -4.21 27.41
CA TYR A 246 16.61 -4.95 26.98
C TYR A 246 16.78 -5.59 25.60
N MET A 247 17.53 -4.96 24.69
CA MET A 247 17.91 -5.58 23.43
C MET A 247 18.79 -6.82 23.63
N ASP A 248 19.69 -6.81 24.62
CA ASP A 248 20.51 -7.97 24.98
C ASP A 248 19.66 -9.10 25.56
N GLU A 249 18.69 -8.79 26.44
CA GLU A 249 17.77 -9.79 26.97
C GLU A 249 16.89 -10.41 25.88
N ILE A 250 16.34 -9.60 24.97
CA ILE A 250 15.57 -10.11 23.83
C ILE A 250 16.46 -10.91 22.88
N SER A 251 17.72 -10.51 22.70
CA SER A 251 18.69 -11.27 21.91
C SER A 251 18.93 -12.66 22.48
N LYS A 252 18.99 -12.81 23.81
CA LYS A 252 19.11 -14.11 24.48
C LYS A 252 17.88 -14.99 24.29
N ILE A 253 16.68 -14.40 24.28
CA ILE A 253 15.42 -15.12 24.09
C ILE A 253 15.29 -15.63 22.65
N THR A 254 15.52 -14.71 21.71
CA THR A 254 15.23 -14.94 20.29
C THR A 254 16.38 -15.60 19.53
N GLY A 255 17.61 -15.40 20.00
CA GLY A 255 18.84 -15.73 19.28
C GLY A 255 19.21 -14.71 18.19
N ARG A 256 18.48 -13.59 18.06
CA ARG A 256 18.75 -12.51 17.10
C ARG A 256 19.42 -11.36 17.82
N THR A 257 20.60 -10.94 17.36
CA THR A 257 21.36 -9.87 18.02
C THR A 257 20.79 -8.50 17.69
N TYR A 258 20.37 -7.78 18.73
CA TYR A 258 19.95 -6.38 18.67
C TYR A 258 20.85 -5.51 19.53
N LYS A 259 21.10 -4.29 19.05
CA LYS A 259 21.83 -3.22 19.73
C LYS A 259 21.25 -1.87 19.28
N PRO A 260 21.47 -0.77 20.01
CA PRO A 260 21.02 0.56 19.59
C PRO A 260 21.43 0.89 18.14
N PHE A 261 22.63 0.45 17.77
CA PHE A 261 23.16 0.43 16.41
C PHE A 261 23.74 -0.96 16.11
N THR A 262 23.51 -1.49 14.92
CA THR A 262 24.08 -2.78 14.48
C THR A 262 24.88 -2.62 13.20
N TYR A 263 26.01 -3.31 13.10
CA TYR A 263 26.83 -3.35 11.88
C TYR A 263 26.66 -4.68 11.15
N TYR A 264 26.59 -4.64 9.82
CA TYR A 264 26.50 -5.81 8.94
C TYR A 264 27.36 -5.62 7.68
N GLY A 265 28.19 -6.60 7.35
CA GLY A 265 29.02 -6.57 6.13
C GLY A 265 30.46 -6.99 6.38
N ALA A 266 31.37 -6.58 5.49
CA ALA A 266 32.79 -6.93 5.60
C ALA A 266 33.41 -6.35 6.89
N ALA A 267 34.21 -7.14 7.61
CA ALA A 267 34.87 -6.67 8.83
C ALA A 267 35.90 -5.55 8.56
N ASP A 268 36.45 -5.51 7.34
CA ASP A 268 37.38 -4.51 6.84
C ASP A 268 36.73 -3.56 5.81
N ALA A 269 35.41 -3.32 5.94
CA ALA A 269 34.71 -2.42 5.02
C ALA A 269 35.34 -1.02 4.98
N GLU A 270 35.41 -0.48 3.77
CA GLU A 270 35.91 0.88 3.51
C GLU A 270 34.76 1.85 3.19
N ARG A 271 33.62 1.32 2.74
CA ARG A 271 32.44 2.09 2.34
C ARG A 271 31.22 1.53 3.05
N ILE A 272 30.50 2.36 3.78
CA ILE A 272 29.28 1.91 4.46
C ILE A 272 28.08 2.80 4.14
N ILE A 273 26.90 2.21 4.28
CA ILE A 273 25.65 2.95 4.35
C ILE A 273 25.20 3.04 5.80
N VAL A 274 24.72 4.21 6.24
CA VAL A 274 24.00 4.38 7.51
C VAL A 274 22.53 4.61 7.18
N ALA A 275 21.63 3.77 7.70
CA ALA A 275 20.21 3.84 7.38
C ALA A 275 19.33 3.32 8.51
N MET A 276 18.02 3.57 8.37
CA MET A 276 17.00 3.23 9.35
C MET A 276 15.73 2.70 8.66
N GLY A 277 14.95 1.87 9.36
CA GLY A 277 13.70 1.32 8.82
C GLY A 277 13.96 0.21 7.79
N SER A 278 13.01 0.00 6.87
CA SER A 278 12.94 -1.24 6.09
C SER A 278 14.05 -1.40 5.04
N VAL A 279 14.71 -0.30 4.68
CA VAL A 279 15.79 -0.32 3.69
C VAL A 279 16.99 -1.11 4.20
N THR A 280 17.16 -1.24 5.51
CA THR A 280 18.28 -1.99 6.11
C THR A 280 18.26 -3.44 5.67
N GLU A 281 17.09 -4.07 5.50
CA GLU A 281 16.96 -5.43 4.99
C GLU A 281 17.38 -5.56 3.51
N THR A 282 16.96 -4.62 2.64
CA THR A 282 17.41 -4.55 1.24
C THR A 282 18.91 -4.32 1.14
N ILE A 283 19.47 -3.45 2.00
CA ILE A 283 20.91 -3.18 2.02
C ILE A 283 21.67 -4.41 2.49
N LYS A 284 21.22 -5.15 3.51
CA LYS A 284 21.85 -6.42 3.93
C LYS A 284 21.94 -7.40 2.76
N GLU A 285 20.86 -7.58 2.01
CA GLU A 285 20.82 -8.46 0.83
C GLU A 285 21.77 -7.97 -0.28
N THR A 286 21.87 -6.65 -0.46
CA THR A 286 22.79 -6.03 -1.41
C THR A 286 24.27 -6.18 -0.97
N VAL A 287 24.55 -6.01 0.32
CA VAL A 287 25.88 -6.20 0.91
C VAL A 287 26.30 -7.67 0.75
N ASP A 288 25.42 -8.63 0.99
CA ASP A 288 25.70 -10.05 0.77
C ASP A 288 26.11 -10.32 -0.69
N HIS A 289 25.44 -9.71 -1.66
CA HIS A 289 25.78 -9.81 -3.07
C HIS A 289 27.15 -9.19 -3.39
N LEU A 290 27.39 -7.95 -2.94
CA LEU A 290 28.63 -7.22 -3.25
C LEU A 290 29.86 -7.83 -2.55
N VAL A 291 29.73 -8.26 -1.30
CA VAL A 291 30.82 -8.91 -0.55
C VAL A 291 31.21 -10.24 -1.20
N LYS A 292 30.25 -11.02 -1.72
CA LYS A 292 30.55 -12.22 -2.53
C LYS A 292 31.38 -11.90 -3.77
N SER A 293 31.23 -10.70 -4.33
CA SER A 293 32.03 -10.19 -5.46
C SER A 293 33.36 -9.54 -5.03
N GLY A 294 33.72 -9.59 -3.74
CA GLY A 294 34.99 -9.06 -3.20
C GLY A 294 34.96 -7.58 -2.79
N GLU A 295 33.78 -6.95 -2.79
CA GLU A 295 33.63 -5.56 -2.37
C GLU A 295 33.73 -5.39 -0.85
N LYS A 296 34.43 -4.34 -0.40
CA LYS A 296 34.61 -3.98 1.01
C LYS A 296 33.52 -3.03 1.50
N VAL A 297 32.28 -3.54 1.55
CA VAL A 297 31.10 -2.76 1.88
C VAL A 297 30.40 -3.24 3.16
N GLY A 298 29.65 -2.34 3.79
CA GLY A 298 28.84 -2.66 4.95
C GLY A 298 27.67 -1.70 5.18
N LEU A 299 26.89 -2.00 6.21
CA LEU A 299 25.70 -1.29 6.65
C LEU A 299 25.79 -1.08 8.15
N LEU A 300 25.50 0.14 8.60
CA LEU A 300 25.21 0.44 10.00
C LEU A 300 23.71 0.77 10.11
N SER A 301 22.96 -0.10 10.75
CA SER A 301 21.52 0.06 10.99
C SER A 301 21.29 0.83 12.28
N VAL A 302 20.43 1.85 12.21
CA VAL A 302 20.00 2.63 13.39
C VAL A 302 18.69 2.06 13.92
N HIS A 303 18.71 1.52 15.13
CA HIS A 303 17.49 1.11 15.84
C HIS A 303 17.06 2.20 16.81
N LEU A 304 17.96 2.69 17.68
CA LEU A 304 17.67 3.81 18.58
C LEU A 304 18.11 5.13 17.94
N TYR A 305 17.17 5.85 17.34
CA TYR A 305 17.43 7.16 16.73
C TYR A 305 17.49 8.30 17.75
N ARG A 306 16.64 8.24 18.80
CA ARG A 306 16.66 9.22 19.89
C ARG A 306 16.55 8.53 21.25
N PRO A 307 17.36 8.91 22.25
CA PRO A 307 18.54 9.77 22.14
C PRO A 307 19.63 9.16 21.24
N PHE A 308 20.28 9.99 20.42
CA PHE A 308 21.31 9.53 19.49
C PHE A 308 22.65 9.40 20.24
N SER A 309 23.14 8.18 20.44
CA SER A 309 24.34 7.94 21.25
C SER A 309 25.60 7.78 20.40
N ALA A 310 26.51 8.75 20.51
CA ALA A 310 27.84 8.71 19.91
C ALA A 310 28.65 7.49 20.36
N GLU A 311 28.60 7.15 21.66
CA GLU A 311 29.31 6.00 22.23
C GLU A 311 28.89 4.69 21.54
N TYR A 312 27.58 4.44 21.47
CA TYR A 312 27.06 3.21 20.87
C TYR A 312 27.26 3.14 19.36
N PHE A 313 27.19 4.28 18.66
CA PHE A 313 27.48 4.35 17.24
C PHE A 313 28.95 4.01 16.95
N MET A 314 29.89 4.68 17.65
CA MET A 314 31.32 4.48 17.44
C MET A 314 31.80 3.09 17.86
N LYS A 315 31.12 2.45 18.82
CA LYS A 315 31.40 1.07 19.26
C LYS A 315 31.26 0.03 18.13
N VAL A 316 30.35 0.25 17.18
CA VAL A 316 30.07 -0.71 16.10
C VAL A 316 30.67 -0.30 14.75
N LEU A 317 31.18 0.92 14.61
CA LEU A 317 31.78 1.42 13.38
C LEU A 317 33.16 0.78 13.11
N PRO A 318 33.36 0.10 11.96
CA PRO A 318 34.68 -0.41 11.62
C PRO A 318 35.70 0.72 11.44
N LYS A 319 36.91 0.53 11.98
CA LYS A 319 38.00 1.53 11.89
C LYS A 319 38.55 1.74 10.48
N THR A 320 38.23 0.84 9.55
CA THR A 320 38.68 0.87 8.14
C THR A 320 37.80 1.74 7.25
N VAL A 321 36.68 2.24 7.77
CA VAL A 321 35.72 3.05 7.00
C VAL A 321 36.37 4.36 6.54
N LYS A 322 36.27 4.63 5.24
CA LYS A 322 36.76 5.84 4.57
C LYS A 322 35.63 6.69 4.00
N SER A 323 34.46 6.10 3.77
CA SER A 323 33.30 6.75 3.16
C SER A 323 31.99 6.24 3.79
N ILE A 324 31.10 7.16 4.12
CA ILE A 324 29.78 6.92 4.71
C ILE A 324 28.73 7.62 3.84
N SER A 325 27.79 6.84 3.30
CA SER A 325 26.57 7.37 2.71
C SER A 325 25.43 7.26 3.72
N VAL A 326 24.85 8.37 4.14
CA VAL A 326 23.71 8.38 5.06
C VAL A 326 22.42 8.50 4.26
N LEU A 327 21.50 7.57 4.46
CA LEU A 327 20.23 7.52 3.74
C LEU A 327 19.07 7.97 4.63
N ASP A 328 18.43 9.06 4.22
CA ASP A 328 17.26 9.62 4.88
C ASP A 328 16.00 9.36 4.05
N ARG A 329 14.97 8.82 4.71
CA ARG A 329 13.65 8.58 4.10
C ARG A 329 12.73 9.77 4.28
N THR A 330 13.21 10.98 4.02
CA THR A 330 12.45 12.23 4.19
C THR A 330 13.00 13.31 3.25
N LYS A 331 12.38 14.49 3.27
CA LYS A 331 12.91 15.72 2.68
C LYS A 331 12.57 16.88 3.61
N GLU A 332 13.57 17.64 4.03
CA GLU A 332 13.39 18.93 4.72
C GLU A 332 13.76 20.07 3.73
N PRO A 333 12.80 20.67 3.00
CA PRO A 333 13.10 21.68 2.00
C PRO A 333 13.83 22.88 2.60
N GLY A 334 14.99 23.23 2.04
CA GLY A 334 15.80 24.36 2.49
C GLY A 334 16.73 24.08 3.68
N ALA A 335 16.71 22.87 4.24
CA ALA A 335 17.68 22.47 5.26
C ALA A 335 19.06 22.20 4.64
N ASN A 336 20.12 22.33 5.44
CA ASN A 336 21.49 22.02 5.04
C ASN A 336 21.76 20.50 4.88
N GLY A 337 20.79 19.67 5.24
CA GLY A 337 20.84 18.22 5.14
C GLY A 337 19.67 17.59 5.89
N GLU A 338 19.39 16.32 5.61
CA GLU A 338 18.34 15.58 6.29
C GLU A 338 18.74 15.15 7.72
N PRO A 339 17.78 14.82 8.60
CA PRO A 339 18.05 14.68 10.03
C PRO A 339 19.08 13.62 10.42
N LEU A 340 19.03 12.41 9.84
CA LEU A 340 20.01 11.37 10.18
C LEU A 340 21.39 11.72 9.64
N TYR A 341 21.48 12.27 8.43
CA TYR A 341 22.73 12.80 7.90
C TYR A 341 23.37 13.85 8.83
N LEU A 342 22.59 14.83 9.30
CA LEU A 342 23.11 15.86 10.21
C LEU A 342 23.58 15.28 11.54
N ASP A 343 22.87 14.29 12.10
CA ASP A 343 23.28 13.63 13.33
C ASP A 343 24.61 12.86 13.16
N VAL A 344 24.80 12.21 12.00
CA VAL A 344 26.05 11.51 11.69
C VAL A 344 27.19 12.51 11.48
N VAL A 345 26.97 13.62 10.75
CA VAL A 345 27.99 14.66 10.56
C VAL A 345 28.47 15.23 11.89
N GLU A 346 27.55 15.49 12.82
CA GLU A 346 27.86 16.01 14.15
C GLU A 346 28.81 15.10 14.95
N LEU A 347 28.73 13.77 14.77
CA LEU A 347 29.64 12.81 15.43
C LEU A 347 31.11 12.99 15.04
N PHE A 348 31.38 13.52 13.85
CA PHE A 348 32.73 13.60 13.28
C PHE A 348 33.24 15.04 13.13
N LYS A 349 32.50 16.05 13.60
CA LYS A 349 32.84 17.47 13.37
C LYS A 349 34.25 17.88 13.81
N ASP A 350 34.78 17.22 14.85
CA ASP A 350 36.10 17.48 15.42
C ASP A 350 37.15 16.41 15.05
N ASP A 351 36.78 15.41 14.24
CA ASP A 351 37.67 14.34 13.80
C ASP A 351 38.42 14.73 12.51
N LYS A 352 39.73 14.98 12.64
CA LYS A 352 40.60 15.31 11.50
C LYS A 352 40.76 14.17 10.49
N ASN A 353 40.46 12.94 10.89
CA ASN A 353 40.51 11.75 10.04
C ASN A 353 39.10 11.23 9.73
N ALA A 354 38.08 12.09 9.83
CA ALA A 354 36.71 11.72 9.52
C ALA A 354 36.61 11.07 8.12
N PRO A 355 35.81 10.00 7.97
CA PRO A 355 35.48 9.49 6.65
C PRO A 355 34.74 10.56 5.85
N LYS A 356 34.71 10.43 4.52
CA LYS A 356 33.84 11.27 3.69
C LYS A 356 32.39 10.93 4.03
N ILE A 357 31.57 11.92 4.40
CA ILE A 357 30.17 11.70 4.78
C ILE A 357 29.27 12.45 3.79
N VAL A 358 28.43 11.70 3.08
CA VAL A 358 27.47 12.28 2.13
C VAL A 358 26.05 11.86 2.49
N GLY A 359 25.10 12.79 2.38
CA GLY A 359 23.67 12.54 2.59
C GLY A 359 22.95 12.22 1.29
N GLY A 360 21.96 11.34 1.36
CA GLY A 360 21.10 11.00 0.23
C GLY A 360 19.67 10.70 0.65
N ARG A 361 18.72 11.02 -0.22
CA ARG A 361 17.28 10.75 -0.02
C ARG A 361 16.81 9.57 -0.85
N TYR A 362 15.91 8.79 -0.27
CA TYR A 362 15.31 7.64 -0.93
C TYR A 362 13.87 7.41 -0.47
N GLY A 363 13.13 6.57 -1.19
CA GLY A 363 11.94 5.88 -0.65
C GLY A 363 10.77 6.75 -0.19
N LEU A 364 10.76 8.05 -0.50
CA LEU A 364 9.67 8.98 -0.20
C LEU A 364 8.34 8.43 -0.74
N SER A 365 7.28 8.50 0.06
CA SER A 365 5.97 7.96 -0.32
C SER A 365 6.02 6.52 -0.86
N SER A 366 6.80 5.65 -0.22
CA SER A 366 7.04 4.26 -0.64
C SER A 366 7.49 4.10 -2.09
N LYS A 367 8.24 5.06 -2.64
CA LYS A 367 9.01 4.84 -3.87
C LYS A 367 9.83 3.56 -3.70
N ASP A 368 9.69 2.63 -4.65
CA ASP A 368 10.31 1.31 -4.54
C ASP A 368 11.84 1.46 -4.48
N THR A 369 12.45 0.79 -3.51
CA THR A 369 13.88 0.93 -3.20
C THR A 369 14.56 -0.41 -3.40
N THR A 370 15.22 -0.56 -4.55
CA THR A 370 15.71 -1.86 -5.03
C THR A 370 17.20 -2.08 -4.73
N PRO A 371 17.69 -3.33 -4.82
CA PRO A 371 19.12 -3.63 -4.72
C PRO A 371 19.98 -2.84 -5.71
N ALA A 372 19.52 -2.67 -6.95
CA ALA A 372 20.25 -1.90 -7.97
C ALA A 372 20.45 -0.43 -7.56
N GLN A 373 19.46 0.16 -6.89
CA GLN A 373 19.57 1.50 -6.32
C GLN A 373 20.58 1.56 -5.17
N MET A 374 20.63 0.54 -4.31
CA MET A 374 21.61 0.48 -3.22
C MET A 374 23.03 0.25 -3.74
N ILE A 375 23.20 -0.52 -4.83
CA ILE A 375 24.47 -0.63 -5.55
C ILE A 375 24.91 0.76 -6.04
N ALA A 376 24.01 1.54 -6.64
CA ALA A 376 24.34 2.92 -7.09
C ALA A 376 24.83 3.81 -5.94
N VAL A 377 24.31 3.65 -4.71
CA VAL A 377 24.79 4.36 -3.52
C VAL A 377 26.22 3.95 -3.16
N TYR A 378 26.54 2.65 -3.21
CA TYR A 378 27.92 2.18 -2.99
C TYR A 378 28.87 2.61 -4.11
N GLU A 379 28.42 2.64 -5.37
CA GLU A 379 29.21 3.16 -6.49
C GLU A 379 29.51 4.66 -6.32
N ASN A 380 28.52 5.46 -5.88
CA ASN A 380 28.76 6.86 -5.54
C ASN A 380 29.82 7.00 -4.43
N ALA A 381 29.76 6.13 -3.41
CA ALA A 381 30.73 6.12 -2.31
C ALA A 381 32.15 5.68 -2.71
N LYS A 382 32.33 5.07 -3.89
CA LYS A 382 33.65 4.73 -4.47
C LYS A 382 34.34 5.93 -5.12
N LEU A 383 33.60 6.97 -5.50
CA LEU A 383 34.16 8.12 -6.21
C LEU A 383 35.13 8.91 -5.32
N ASP A 384 36.12 9.53 -5.95
CA ASP A 384 37.03 10.45 -5.25
C ASP A 384 36.27 11.66 -4.69
N THR A 385 35.22 12.11 -5.38
CA THR A 385 34.28 13.13 -4.91
C THR A 385 32.86 12.58 -5.07
N PRO A 386 32.32 11.89 -4.05
CA PRO A 386 30.95 11.39 -4.09
C PRO A 386 29.96 12.55 -4.28
N LYS A 387 28.88 12.32 -5.02
CA LYS A 387 27.78 13.28 -5.12
C LYS A 387 27.14 13.47 -3.74
N GLU A 388 27.01 14.72 -3.30
CA GLU A 388 26.35 15.10 -2.05
C GLU A 388 24.87 15.44 -2.28
N GLY A 389 24.05 15.31 -1.23
CA GLY A 389 22.63 15.67 -1.26
C GLY A 389 21.83 14.92 -2.33
N PHE A 390 22.28 13.71 -2.70
CA PHE A 390 21.76 12.98 -3.85
C PHE A 390 20.35 12.44 -3.62
N THR A 391 19.70 12.02 -4.70
CA THR A 391 18.46 11.22 -4.64
C THR A 391 18.68 9.88 -5.31
N VAL A 392 17.93 8.85 -4.92
CA VAL A 392 17.95 7.54 -5.57
C VAL A 392 16.53 7.00 -5.76
N GLY A 393 16.28 6.38 -6.93
CA GLY A 393 14.95 5.85 -7.30
C GLY A 393 14.06 6.83 -8.08
N ILE A 394 14.61 7.95 -8.56
CA ILE A 394 13.97 8.90 -9.47
C ILE A 394 14.95 9.35 -10.57
N ILE A 395 14.42 9.96 -11.63
CA ILE A 395 15.21 10.67 -12.64
C ILE A 395 15.06 12.17 -12.36
N ASP A 396 16.07 12.77 -11.77
CA ASP A 396 16.13 14.21 -11.53
C ASP A 396 16.98 14.88 -12.61
N ASP A 397 16.33 15.28 -13.69
CA ASP A 397 16.90 15.98 -14.83
C ASP A 397 16.81 17.52 -14.69
N VAL A 398 16.32 18.02 -13.56
CA VAL A 398 16.19 19.46 -13.27
C VAL A 398 17.33 19.92 -12.35
N THR A 399 17.50 19.28 -11.20
CA THR A 399 18.57 19.60 -10.24
C THR A 399 19.75 18.64 -10.30
N HIS A 400 19.65 17.58 -11.11
CA HIS A 400 20.73 16.62 -11.35
C HIS A 400 21.24 15.94 -10.08
N LEU A 401 20.40 15.80 -9.04
CA LEU A 401 20.78 15.15 -7.78
C LEU A 401 20.65 13.63 -7.84
N SER A 402 19.86 13.08 -8.77
CA SER A 402 19.68 11.63 -8.85
C SER A 402 20.98 10.91 -9.20
N LEU A 403 21.20 9.76 -8.56
CA LEU A 403 22.27 8.84 -8.93
C LEU A 403 21.85 8.02 -10.17
N PRO A 404 22.78 7.74 -11.11
CA PRO A 404 22.51 6.79 -12.18
C PRO A 404 22.34 5.39 -11.58
N VAL A 405 21.30 4.67 -12.01
CA VAL A 405 21.00 3.31 -11.56
C VAL A 405 21.25 2.35 -12.72
N GLY A 406 21.99 1.28 -12.47
CA GLY A 406 22.24 0.23 -13.46
C GLY A 406 21.02 -0.65 -13.73
N GLU A 407 21.22 -1.73 -14.48
CA GLU A 407 20.17 -2.71 -14.73
C GLU A 407 19.64 -3.36 -13.44
N ALA A 408 18.42 -3.87 -13.49
CA ALA A 408 17.83 -4.57 -12.37
C ALA A 408 18.65 -5.84 -12.01
N VAL A 409 19.06 -5.94 -10.75
CA VAL A 409 19.80 -7.10 -10.23
C VAL A 409 18.88 -7.95 -9.36
N SER A 410 18.92 -9.28 -9.58
CA SER A 410 18.31 -10.26 -8.68
C SER A 410 19.35 -10.67 -7.64
N VAL A 411 19.13 -10.29 -6.38
CA VAL A 411 19.98 -10.67 -5.24
C VAL A 411 19.28 -11.62 -4.27
N VAL A 412 18.04 -12.02 -4.58
CA VAL A 412 17.31 -13.05 -3.84
C VAL A 412 18.03 -14.40 -3.96
N ALA A 413 17.93 -15.24 -2.93
CA ALA A 413 18.53 -16.56 -2.95
C ALA A 413 17.85 -17.49 -3.99
N ASP A 414 18.60 -18.42 -4.57
CA ASP A 414 18.14 -19.30 -5.65
C ASP A 414 16.96 -20.20 -5.26
N ASN A 415 16.80 -20.47 -3.97
CA ASN A 415 15.69 -21.24 -3.40
C ASN A 415 14.41 -20.41 -3.18
N VAL A 416 14.43 -19.09 -3.43
CA VAL A 416 13.27 -18.22 -3.26
C VAL A 416 12.45 -18.21 -4.55
N LYS A 417 11.20 -18.65 -4.42
CA LYS A 417 10.21 -18.58 -5.50
C LYS A 417 9.44 -17.28 -5.44
N GLU A 418 9.51 -16.50 -6.52
CA GLU A 418 8.85 -15.22 -6.66
C GLU A 418 7.62 -15.33 -7.58
N CYS A 419 6.46 -14.91 -7.08
CA CYS A 419 5.17 -15.01 -7.74
C CYS A 419 4.47 -13.64 -7.78
N LEU A 420 4.01 -13.23 -8.96
CA LEU A 420 3.35 -11.95 -9.19
C LEU A 420 1.92 -12.15 -9.68
N PHE A 421 0.95 -11.45 -9.09
CA PHE A 421 -0.47 -11.58 -9.45
C PHE A 421 -1.05 -10.22 -9.79
N PHE A 422 -1.60 -10.09 -10.99
CA PHE A 422 -2.39 -8.96 -11.43
C PHE A 422 -3.87 -9.27 -11.26
N GLY A 423 -4.50 -8.56 -10.33
CA GLY A 423 -5.91 -8.66 -9.98
C GLY A 423 -6.69 -7.40 -10.34
N LEU A 424 -8.01 -7.53 -10.43
CA LEU A 424 -8.96 -6.43 -10.50
C LEU A 424 -9.48 -6.12 -9.09
N GLY A 425 -9.49 -4.84 -8.71
CA GLY A 425 -9.96 -4.43 -7.39
C GLY A 425 -11.38 -4.94 -7.12
N SER A 426 -11.50 -5.81 -6.10
CA SER A 426 -12.70 -6.57 -5.68
C SER A 426 -12.96 -7.91 -6.37
N ASP A 427 -12.03 -8.46 -7.15
CA ASP A 427 -12.13 -9.81 -7.74
C ASP A 427 -11.78 -10.95 -6.76
N GLY A 428 -11.19 -10.61 -5.60
CA GLY A 428 -10.79 -11.56 -4.55
C GLY A 428 -9.36 -12.10 -4.67
N THR A 429 -8.57 -11.66 -5.66
CA THR A 429 -7.16 -12.04 -5.86
C THR A 429 -6.31 -11.78 -4.63
N VAL A 430 -6.37 -10.57 -4.08
CA VAL A 430 -5.63 -10.20 -2.86
C VAL A 430 -6.01 -11.09 -1.67
N GLY A 431 -7.30 -11.39 -1.51
CA GLY A 431 -7.81 -12.25 -0.44
C GLY A 431 -7.30 -13.69 -0.56
N ALA A 432 -7.34 -14.24 -1.79
CA ALA A 432 -6.77 -15.55 -2.08
C ALA A 432 -5.26 -15.59 -1.80
N ASN A 433 -4.52 -14.57 -2.21
CA ASN A 433 -3.08 -14.49 -1.98
C ASN A 433 -2.71 -14.37 -0.50
N LYS A 434 -3.45 -13.57 0.29
CA LYS A 434 -3.30 -13.54 1.75
C LYS A 434 -3.56 -14.91 2.38
N ASN A 435 -4.54 -15.65 1.86
CA ASN A 435 -4.84 -17.00 2.31
C ASN A 435 -3.74 -18.00 1.92
N SER A 436 -3.24 -17.96 0.67
CA SER A 436 -2.12 -18.80 0.21
C SER A 436 -0.85 -18.59 1.03
N ILE A 437 -0.54 -17.33 1.35
CA ILE A 437 0.59 -16.97 2.22
C ILE A 437 0.46 -17.61 3.60
N LYS A 438 -0.73 -17.55 4.20
CA LYS A 438 -0.99 -18.19 5.51
C LYS A 438 -0.95 -19.71 5.43
N ILE A 439 -1.51 -20.30 4.38
CA ILE A 439 -1.42 -21.76 4.16
C ILE A 439 0.04 -22.19 4.12
N ILE A 440 0.85 -21.59 3.24
CA ILE A 440 2.25 -21.98 3.05
C ILE A 440 3.06 -21.67 4.32
N GLY A 441 2.93 -20.46 4.88
CA GLY A 441 3.70 -20.05 6.05
C GLY A 441 3.38 -20.84 7.32
N ASP A 442 2.10 -21.16 7.56
CA ASP A 442 1.67 -21.82 8.81
C ASP A 442 1.70 -23.35 8.73
N LYS A 443 1.70 -23.95 7.52
CA LYS A 443 1.69 -25.42 7.35
C LYS A 443 3.00 -26.04 6.89
N THR A 444 3.98 -25.21 6.53
CA THR A 444 5.29 -25.67 6.03
C THR A 444 6.41 -24.99 6.79
N ASP A 445 7.65 -25.45 6.61
CA ASP A 445 8.84 -24.79 7.15
C ASP A 445 9.33 -23.60 6.30
N LEU A 446 8.68 -23.31 5.17
CA LEU A 446 9.06 -22.20 4.32
C LEU A 446 8.81 -20.86 5.02
N TYR A 447 9.72 -19.90 4.81
CA TYR A 447 9.43 -18.49 4.99
C TYR A 447 8.51 -18.02 3.86
N ALA A 448 7.51 -17.24 4.22
CA ALA A 448 6.53 -16.69 3.31
C ALA A 448 6.49 -15.17 3.50
N GLN A 449 6.62 -14.42 2.41
CA GLN A 449 6.53 -12.97 2.37
C GLN A 449 5.47 -12.55 1.35
N ALA A 450 4.62 -11.58 1.69
CA ALA A 450 3.74 -10.93 0.73
C ALA A 450 3.66 -9.43 0.89
N TYR A 451 3.63 -8.74 -0.25
CA TYR A 451 3.33 -7.33 -0.36
C TYR A 451 2.26 -7.09 -1.41
N PHE A 452 1.32 -6.19 -1.13
CA PHE A 452 0.20 -5.89 -2.02
C PHE A 452 0.27 -4.42 -2.43
N ALA A 453 0.57 -4.16 -3.70
CA ALA A 453 0.50 -2.83 -4.28
C ALA A 453 -0.92 -2.60 -4.84
N TYR A 454 -1.61 -1.63 -4.25
CA TYR A 454 -2.97 -1.24 -4.64
C TYR A 454 -2.93 0.02 -5.49
N ASP A 455 -3.90 0.12 -6.41
CA ASP A 455 -4.28 1.38 -7.03
C ASP A 455 -5.05 2.26 -6.04
N SER A 456 -4.99 3.58 -6.24
CA SER A 456 -5.83 4.57 -5.55
C SER A 456 -7.33 4.41 -5.84
N LYS A 457 -7.69 3.78 -6.97
CA LYS A 457 -9.08 3.51 -7.37
C LYS A 457 -9.70 2.47 -6.43
N LYS A 458 -10.75 2.87 -5.68
CA LYS A 458 -11.44 2.01 -4.67
C LYS A 458 -12.04 0.73 -5.26
N SER A 459 -12.48 0.74 -6.51
CA SER A 459 -12.98 -0.46 -7.20
C SER A 459 -12.55 -0.49 -8.65
N GLY A 460 -12.24 -1.69 -9.15
CA GLY A 460 -11.77 -1.91 -10.52
C GLY A 460 -10.40 -1.30 -10.84
N GLY A 461 -9.64 -0.87 -9.83
CA GLY A 461 -8.22 -0.53 -9.99
C GLY A 461 -7.39 -1.80 -10.13
N VAL A 462 -6.15 -1.65 -10.61
CA VAL A 462 -5.21 -2.78 -10.67
C VAL A 462 -4.66 -3.10 -9.28
N THR A 463 -4.60 -4.38 -8.93
CA THR A 463 -3.90 -4.84 -7.72
C THR A 463 -2.75 -5.74 -8.12
N ARG A 464 -1.54 -5.47 -7.61
CA ARG A 464 -0.36 -6.32 -7.83
C ARG A 464 0.04 -6.98 -6.52
N SER A 465 -0.05 -8.29 -6.46
CA SER A 465 0.39 -9.07 -5.29
C SER A 465 1.76 -9.66 -5.56
N HIS A 466 2.72 -9.36 -4.69
CA HIS A 466 4.10 -9.82 -4.76
C HIS A 466 4.33 -10.84 -3.65
N LEU A 467 4.47 -12.12 -4.00
CA LEU A 467 4.62 -13.22 -3.05
C LEU A 467 6.00 -13.86 -3.22
N ARG A 468 6.68 -14.12 -2.11
CA ARG A 468 7.96 -14.84 -2.08
C ARG A 468 7.88 -16.01 -1.09
N PHE A 469 8.45 -17.14 -1.46
CA PHE A 469 8.53 -18.34 -0.63
C PHE A 469 9.93 -18.94 -0.70
N GLY A 470 10.55 -19.25 0.43
CA GLY A 470 11.91 -19.78 0.46
C GLY A 470 12.22 -20.54 1.73
N LYS A 471 13.32 -21.28 1.76
CA LYS A 471 13.76 -22.00 2.97
C LYS A 471 14.48 -21.09 3.95
N ASP A 472 15.04 -19.99 3.45
CA ASP A 472 15.79 -19.00 4.24
C ASP A 472 14.92 -17.76 4.50
N PRO A 473 15.22 -16.98 5.55
CA PRO A 473 14.55 -15.71 5.82
C PRO A 473 14.59 -14.77 4.61
N ILE A 474 13.44 -14.18 4.28
CA ILE A 474 13.29 -13.30 3.11
C ILE A 474 13.45 -11.84 3.56
N ARG A 475 14.50 -11.17 3.08
CA ARG A 475 14.84 -9.77 3.41
C ARG A 475 14.38 -8.75 2.37
N SER A 476 13.72 -9.23 1.31
CA SER A 476 13.52 -8.48 0.08
C SER A 476 12.37 -7.45 0.22
N THR A 477 12.59 -6.35 0.94
CA THR A 477 11.59 -5.28 1.21
C THR A 477 11.38 -4.34 0.00
N TYR A 478 11.31 -4.92 -1.19
CA TYR A 478 11.10 -4.26 -2.49
C TYR A 478 10.18 -5.09 -3.39
N LEU A 479 9.66 -4.51 -4.47
CA LEU A 479 8.76 -5.22 -5.40
C LEU A 479 9.49 -6.32 -6.19
N ILE A 480 8.77 -7.37 -6.57
CA ILE A 480 9.30 -8.43 -7.45
C ILE A 480 9.52 -7.86 -8.86
N ASN A 481 10.75 -7.98 -9.35
CA ASN A 481 11.16 -7.58 -10.71
C ASN A 481 11.45 -8.78 -11.62
N THR A 482 11.79 -9.96 -11.07
CA THR A 482 12.14 -11.17 -11.83
C THR A 482 11.28 -12.39 -11.45
N PRO A 483 9.94 -12.33 -11.62
CA PRO A 483 9.04 -13.40 -11.19
C PRO A 483 9.31 -14.72 -11.92
N SER A 484 9.12 -15.83 -11.21
CA SER A 484 9.08 -17.18 -11.79
C SER A 484 7.67 -17.60 -12.22
N PHE A 485 6.66 -16.94 -11.66
CA PHE A 485 5.25 -17.17 -11.94
C PHE A 485 4.52 -15.82 -12.00
N VAL A 486 3.72 -15.61 -13.05
CA VAL A 486 2.84 -14.45 -13.20
C VAL A 486 1.42 -14.95 -13.46
N ALA A 487 0.44 -14.43 -12.72
CA ALA A 487 -0.97 -14.67 -13.00
C ALA A 487 -1.71 -13.36 -13.29
N CYS A 488 -2.65 -13.39 -14.24
CA CYS A 488 -3.52 -12.27 -14.58
C CYS A 488 -4.99 -12.71 -14.50
N SER A 489 -5.81 -12.00 -13.71
CA SER A 489 -7.22 -12.35 -13.51
C SER A 489 -8.17 -11.85 -14.61
N THR A 490 -7.70 -10.98 -15.52
CA THR A 490 -8.53 -10.41 -16.60
C THR A 490 -7.75 -10.13 -17.89
N PRO A 491 -8.29 -10.47 -19.07
CA PRO A 491 -7.60 -10.20 -20.33
C PRO A 491 -7.46 -8.71 -20.66
N SER A 492 -8.30 -7.86 -20.05
CA SER A 492 -8.28 -6.40 -20.25
C SER A 492 -6.94 -5.73 -19.90
N TYR A 493 -6.07 -6.43 -19.18
CA TYR A 493 -4.76 -5.95 -18.75
C TYR A 493 -3.64 -6.21 -19.77
N LEU A 494 -3.81 -7.16 -20.68
CA LEU A 494 -2.75 -7.59 -21.62
C LEU A 494 -2.21 -6.46 -22.50
N GLY A 495 -3.08 -5.52 -22.90
CA GLY A 495 -2.70 -4.34 -23.69
C GLY A 495 -2.40 -3.10 -22.85
N LYS A 496 -2.55 -3.15 -21.51
CA LYS A 496 -2.46 -1.97 -20.63
C LYS A 496 -1.23 -1.99 -19.74
N TYR A 497 -0.83 -3.17 -19.25
CA TYR A 497 0.23 -3.32 -18.28
C TYR A 497 1.30 -4.29 -18.75
N ASP A 498 2.56 -3.97 -18.47
CA ASP A 498 3.65 -4.93 -18.65
C ASP A 498 3.70 -5.93 -17.48
N MET A 499 3.05 -7.08 -17.65
CA MET A 499 2.96 -8.10 -16.61
C MET A 499 4.07 -9.16 -16.70
N VAL A 500 4.58 -9.41 -17.92
CA VAL A 500 5.48 -10.53 -18.21
C VAL A 500 6.89 -10.09 -18.61
N GLY A 501 7.17 -8.79 -18.67
CA GLY A 501 8.49 -8.26 -19.03
C GLY A 501 9.64 -8.75 -18.15
N GLY A 502 9.38 -8.97 -16.86
CA GLY A 502 10.35 -9.51 -15.91
C GLY A 502 10.34 -11.04 -15.77
N LEU A 503 9.48 -11.76 -16.48
CA LEU A 503 9.31 -13.20 -16.29
C LEU A 503 10.64 -13.94 -16.55
N LYS A 504 11.10 -14.74 -15.58
CA LYS A 504 12.32 -15.55 -15.72
C LYS A 504 12.20 -16.54 -16.87
N LYS A 505 13.33 -16.91 -17.47
CA LYS A 505 13.39 -17.94 -18.51
C LYS A 505 12.77 -19.26 -18.02
N GLY A 506 11.86 -19.86 -18.79
CA GLY A 506 11.09 -21.04 -18.40
C GLY A 506 9.97 -20.77 -17.38
N GLY A 507 9.74 -19.50 -17.02
CA GLY A 507 8.72 -19.08 -16.06
C GLY A 507 7.29 -19.32 -16.58
N THR A 508 6.33 -19.28 -15.68
CA THR A 508 4.92 -19.59 -15.99
C THR A 508 4.07 -18.34 -16.03
N PHE A 509 3.23 -18.21 -17.06
CA PHE A 509 2.18 -17.20 -17.17
C PHE A 509 0.81 -17.87 -17.15
N LEU A 510 -0.07 -17.47 -16.23
CA LEU A 510 -1.46 -17.92 -16.12
C LEU A 510 -2.42 -16.77 -16.44
N LEU A 511 -3.34 -16.96 -17.37
CA LEU A 511 -4.37 -15.99 -17.74
C LEU A 511 -5.78 -16.53 -17.49
N ASN A 512 -6.59 -15.80 -16.73
CA ASN A 512 -8.03 -16.05 -16.68
C ASN A 512 -8.74 -15.41 -17.88
N CYS A 513 -9.34 -16.21 -18.75
CA CYS A 513 -10.06 -15.73 -19.93
C CYS A 513 -11.19 -16.68 -20.34
N VAL A 514 -12.12 -16.20 -21.17
CA VAL A 514 -13.19 -17.03 -21.75
C VAL A 514 -12.80 -17.70 -23.07
N TRP A 515 -11.59 -17.40 -23.56
CA TRP A 515 -11.08 -17.82 -24.86
C TRP A 515 -10.71 -19.31 -24.89
N SER A 516 -10.83 -19.93 -26.07
CA SER A 516 -10.13 -21.18 -26.39
C SER A 516 -8.61 -20.95 -26.51
N ALA A 517 -7.83 -22.02 -26.68
CA ALA A 517 -6.38 -21.90 -26.89
C ALA A 517 -6.06 -21.13 -28.18
N GLU A 518 -6.82 -21.38 -29.26
CA GLU A 518 -6.70 -20.71 -30.55
C GLU A 518 -7.09 -19.23 -30.43
N GLU A 519 -8.24 -18.95 -29.82
CA GLU A 519 -8.69 -17.58 -29.58
C GLU A 519 -7.70 -16.81 -28.68
N ALA A 520 -7.09 -17.46 -27.69
CA ALA A 520 -6.07 -16.83 -26.85
C ALA A 520 -4.85 -16.43 -27.69
N ILE A 521 -4.38 -17.30 -28.60
CA ILE A 521 -3.29 -16.97 -29.53
C ILE A 521 -3.68 -15.78 -30.41
N GLU A 522 -4.90 -15.72 -30.93
CA GLU A 522 -5.35 -14.61 -31.77
C GLU A 522 -5.44 -13.29 -30.99
N ASN A 523 -6.00 -13.32 -29.79
CA ASN A 523 -6.28 -12.13 -28.99
C ASN A 523 -5.08 -11.62 -28.17
N LEU A 524 -4.02 -12.41 -27.97
CA LEU A 524 -2.83 -11.96 -27.26
C LEU A 524 -2.09 -10.86 -28.06
N PRO A 525 -1.76 -9.71 -27.46
CA PRO A 525 -0.96 -8.68 -28.11
C PRO A 525 0.43 -9.20 -28.49
N ASN A 526 0.98 -8.74 -29.63
CA ASN A 526 2.32 -9.11 -30.08
C ASN A 526 3.39 -8.77 -29.01
N SER A 527 3.22 -7.66 -28.29
CA SER A 527 4.11 -7.26 -27.20
C SER A 527 4.21 -8.31 -26.08
N VAL A 528 3.13 -9.05 -25.79
CA VAL A 528 3.10 -10.15 -24.82
C VAL A 528 3.69 -11.41 -25.45
N LYS A 529 3.28 -11.76 -26.68
CA LYS A 529 3.79 -12.93 -27.43
C LYS A 529 5.31 -12.94 -27.54
N ILE A 530 5.90 -11.80 -27.93
CA ILE A 530 7.35 -11.62 -28.06
C ILE A 530 8.06 -11.91 -26.73
N LYS A 531 7.51 -11.40 -25.60
CA LYS A 531 8.09 -11.58 -24.26
C LYS A 531 7.98 -13.03 -23.79
N LEU A 532 6.84 -13.68 -24.01
CA LEU A 532 6.65 -15.10 -23.70
C LEU A 532 7.63 -15.98 -24.46
N ALA A 533 7.80 -15.76 -25.77
CA ALA A 533 8.74 -16.51 -26.59
C ALA A 533 10.20 -16.25 -26.21
N ARG A 534 10.59 -14.99 -25.99
CA ARG A 534 11.94 -14.61 -25.54
C ARG A 534 12.33 -15.30 -24.23
N ASN A 535 11.38 -15.45 -23.32
CA ASN A 535 11.60 -16.07 -22.02
C ASN A 535 11.31 -17.57 -22.03
N GLU A 536 11.04 -18.21 -23.17
CA GLU A 536 10.67 -19.64 -23.25
C GLU A 536 9.59 -20.01 -22.22
N ALA A 537 8.61 -19.11 -22.06
CA ALA A 537 7.63 -19.18 -20.99
C ALA A 537 6.62 -20.32 -21.20
N LYS A 538 6.12 -20.88 -20.10
CA LYS A 538 4.97 -21.78 -20.11
C LYS A 538 3.70 -20.98 -19.96
N PHE A 539 2.80 -21.03 -20.95
CA PHE A 539 1.58 -20.24 -20.96
C PHE A 539 0.35 -21.13 -20.71
N PHE A 540 -0.46 -20.76 -19.72
CA PHE A 540 -1.69 -21.45 -19.37
C PHE A 540 -2.87 -20.48 -19.37
N ILE A 541 -4.03 -20.97 -19.79
CA ILE A 541 -5.31 -20.28 -19.69
C ILE A 541 -6.29 -21.07 -18.80
N LEU A 542 -7.22 -20.35 -18.18
CA LEU A 542 -8.29 -20.92 -17.37
C LEU A 542 -9.57 -20.07 -17.51
N ASN A 543 -10.72 -20.71 -17.73
CA ASN A 543 -12.00 -20.00 -17.72
C ASN A 543 -12.64 -20.06 -16.32
N ALA A 544 -12.04 -19.32 -15.37
CA ALA A 544 -12.50 -19.32 -13.99
C ALA A 544 -13.89 -18.70 -13.84
N ASN A 545 -14.28 -17.79 -14.75
CA ASN A 545 -15.60 -17.16 -14.74
C ASN A 545 -16.72 -18.17 -15.06
N LYS A 546 -16.56 -18.95 -16.13
CA LYS A 546 -17.51 -20.02 -16.49
C LYS A 546 -17.60 -21.05 -15.36
N LEU A 547 -16.45 -21.48 -14.84
CA LEU A 547 -16.39 -22.48 -13.78
C LEU A 547 -17.03 -21.98 -12.48
N ALA A 548 -16.87 -20.70 -12.12
CA ALA A 548 -17.53 -20.11 -10.96
C ALA A 548 -19.06 -20.10 -11.09
N VAL A 549 -19.60 -19.85 -12.28
CA VAL A 549 -21.05 -19.90 -12.53
C VAL A 549 -21.56 -21.35 -12.45
N GLU A 550 -20.90 -22.30 -13.10
CA GLU A 550 -21.28 -23.71 -13.09
C GLU A 550 -21.23 -24.33 -11.68
N LEU A 551 -20.30 -23.88 -10.84
CA LEU A 551 -20.16 -24.31 -9.45
C LEU A 551 -21.05 -23.53 -8.47
N GLY A 552 -21.85 -22.57 -8.93
CA GLY A 552 -22.74 -21.79 -8.09
C GLY A 552 -22.04 -20.78 -7.17
N LEU A 553 -20.82 -20.36 -7.52
CA LEU A 553 -20.02 -19.32 -6.83
C LEU A 553 -20.31 -17.90 -7.37
N GLY A 554 -21.11 -17.78 -8.43
CA GLY A 554 -21.42 -16.51 -9.08
C GLY A 554 -20.18 -15.93 -9.77
N ASN A 555 -19.80 -14.70 -9.42
CA ASN A 555 -18.66 -14.01 -10.02
C ASN A 555 -17.34 -14.19 -9.25
N ARG A 556 -17.27 -15.16 -8.32
CA ARG A 556 -16.09 -15.37 -7.46
C ARG A 556 -15.15 -16.40 -8.07
N THR A 557 -14.05 -15.92 -8.65
CA THR A 557 -13.02 -16.76 -9.29
C THR A 557 -11.82 -17.06 -8.39
N ASN A 558 -11.76 -16.43 -7.21
CA ASN A 558 -10.60 -16.44 -6.33
C ASN A 558 -10.14 -17.85 -5.91
N THR A 559 -11.04 -18.73 -5.46
CA THR A 559 -10.69 -20.11 -5.05
C THR A 559 -10.18 -20.95 -6.23
N ILE A 560 -10.77 -20.76 -7.40
CA ILE A 560 -10.39 -21.46 -8.64
C ILE A 560 -8.97 -21.04 -9.06
N MET A 561 -8.72 -19.74 -9.14
CA MET A 561 -7.40 -19.19 -9.47
C MET A 561 -6.33 -19.55 -8.44
N GLN A 562 -6.72 -19.66 -7.16
CA GLN A 562 -5.83 -20.10 -6.09
C GLN A 562 -5.39 -21.56 -6.27
N SER A 563 -6.32 -22.45 -6.65
CA SER A 563 -5.99 -23.86 -6.94
C SER A 563 -5.03 -23.97 -8.13
N ALA A 564 -5.32 -23.25 -9.21
CA ALA A 564 -4.43 -23.16 -10.38
C ALA A 564 -3.03 -22.66 -10.02
N PHE A 565 -2.93 -21.66 -9.13
CA PHE A 565 -1.65 -21.21 -8.60
C PHE A 565 -0.89 -22.33 -7.89
N PHE A 566 -1.49 -23.05 -6.95
CA PHE A 566 -0.79 -24.13 -6.24
C PHE A 566 -0.32 -25.24 -7.18
N LYS A 567 -1.12 -25.56 -8.20
CA LYS A 567 -0.76 -26.56 -9.21
C LYS A 567 0.43 -26.14 -10.07
N LEU A 568 0.40 -24.92 -10.60
CA LEU A 568 1.40 -24.43 -11.57
C LEU A 568 2.67 -23.90 -10.90
N ALA A 569 2.51 -23.18 -9.79
CA ALA A 569 3.64 -22.61 -9.07
C ALA A 569 4.40 -23.67 -8.28
N ASN A 570 3.86 -24.86 -8.01
CA ASN A 570 4.58 -25.98 -7.40
C ASN A 570 5.48 -25.55 -6.22
N VAL A 571 4.93 -24.74 -5.31
CA VAL A 571 5.64 -24.25 -4.10
C VAL A 571 5.71 -25.36 -3.06
N ILE A 572 4.64 -26.17 -3.00
CA ILE A 572 4.48 -27.39 -2.20
C ILE A 572 3.80 -28.46 -3.08
N PRO A 573 3.85 -29.75 -2.71
CA PRO A 573 3.09 -30.79 -3.39
C PRO A 573 1.61 -30.41 -3.51
N PHE A 574 1.03 -30.63 -4.68
CA PHE A 574 -0.32 -30.15 -4.98
C PHE A 574 -1.38 -30.83 -4.11
N GLU A 575 -1.22 -32.12 -3.83
CA GLU A 575 -2.13 -32.89 -2.99
C GLU A 575 -2.18 -32.31 -1.56
N GLU A 576 -1.02 -31.93 -1.00
CA GLU A 576 -0.92 -31.25 0.30
C GLU A 576 -1.58 -29.86 0.25
N ALA A 577 -1.33 -29.11 -0.83
CA ALA A 577 -1.97 -27.81 -1.03
C ALA A 577 -3.50 -27.91 -1.04
N GLN A 578 -4.06 -28.90 -1.75
CA GLN A 578 -5.51 -29.12 -1.79
C GLN A 578 -6.08 -29.43 -0.41
N GLU A 579 -5.40 -30.27 0.38
CA GLU A 579 -5.81 -30.57 1.76
C GLU A 579 -5.84 -29.30 2.62
N TYR A 580 -4.77 -28.51 2.60
CA TYR A 580 -4.70 -27.27 3.37
C TYR A 580 -5.73 -26.22 2.92
N MET A 581 -5.95 -26.08 1.60
CA MET A 581 -6.99 -25.21 1.07
C MET A 581 -8.38 -25.61 1.56
N LYS A 582 -8.69 -26.92 1.59
CA LYS A 582 -9.97 -27.44 2.11
C LYS A 582 -10.10 -27.18 3.62
N GLU A 583 -9.05 -27.41 4.40
CA GLU A 583 -9.04 -27.12 5.85
C GLU A 583 -9.33 -25.63 6.13
N TYR A 584 -8.64 -24.71 5.44
CA TYR A 584 -8.83 -23.28 5.61
C TYR A 584 -10.20 -22.80 5.12
N THR A 585 -10.70 -23.38 4.04
CA THR A 585 -12.05 -23.13 3.51
C THR A 585 -13.11 -23.51 4.56
N TYR A 586 -12.98 -24.68 5.18
CA TYR A 586 -13.88 -25.10 6.27
C TYR A 586 -13.86 -24.10 7.42
N LYS A 587 -12.67 -23.78 7.96
CA LYS A 587 -12.52 -22.82 9.07
C LYS A 587 -13.13 -21.45 8.76
N SER A 588 -12.97 -20.98 7.52
CA SER A 588 -13.41 -19.63 7.10
C SER A 588 -14.90 -19.55 6.80
N TYR A 589 -15.48 -20.62 6.23
CA TYR A 589 -16.82 -20.55 5.65
C TYR A 589 -17.87 -21.43 6.33
N ILE A 590 -17.53 -22.31 7.26
CA ILE A 590 -18.51 -23.16 7.95
C ILE A 590 -19.60 -22.35 8.67
N LYS A 591 -19.27 -21.16 9.18
CA LYS A 591 -20.23 -20.22 9.77
C LYS A 591 -21.30 -19.73 8.78
N LYS A 592 -21.07 -19.89 7.47
CA LYS A 592 -22.01 -19.55 6.38
C LYS A 592 -22.80 -20.77 5.86
N GLY A 593 -22.54 -21.97 6.39
CA GLY A 593 -23.23 -23.22 6.02
C GLY A 593 -22.40 -24.17 5.17
N GLN A 594 -22.73 -25.47 5.23
CA GLN A 594 -22.00 -26.55 4.55
C GLN A 594 -22.05 -26.43 3.01
N ASP A 595 -23.17 -25.99 2.44
CA ASP A 595 -23.30 -25.77 0.98
C ASP A 595 -22.23 -24.80 0.44
N VAL A 596 -21.88 -23.75 1.19
CA VAL A 596 -20.83 -22.80 0.79
C VAL A 596 -19.45 -23.48 0.83
N VAL A 597 -19.21 -24.37 1.80
CA VAL A 597 -17.97 -25.14 1.92
C VAL A 597 -17.83 -26.10 0.74
N ASP A 598 -18.88 -26.88 0.46
CA ASP A 598 -18.87 -27.89 -0.61
C ASP A 598 -18.67 -27.27 -1.99
N LYS A 599 -19.30 -26.11 -2.26
CA LYS A 599 -19.06 -25.34 -3.50
C LYS A 599 -17.60 -24.91 -3.65
N ASN A 600 -16.96 -24.48 -2.56
CA ASN A 600 -15.54 -24.12 -2.59
C ASN A 600 -14.63 -25.35 -2.70
N TYR A 601 -14.98 -26.49 -2.11
CA TYR A 601 -14.24 -27.74 -2.29
C TYR A 601 -14.23 -28.17 -3.75
N ASN A 602 -15.39 -28.16 -4.40
CA ASN A 602 -15.49 -28.45 -5.83
C ASN A 602 -14.69 -27.47 -6.69
N ALA A 603 -14.60 -26.21 -6.28
CA ALA A 603 -13.78 -25.20 -6.96
C ALA A 603 -12.27 -25.43 -6.79
N ILE A 604 -11.84 -25.94 -5.64
CA ILE A 604 -10.45 -26.37 -5.42
C ILE A 604 -10.11 -27.53 -6.33
N ASP A 605 -10.99 -28.53 -6.41
CA ASP A 605 -10.75 -29.75 -7.20
C ASP A 605 -10.73 -29.41 -8.70
N LYS A 606 -11.78 -28.78 -9.23
CA LYS A 606 -11.86 -28.46 -10.67
C LYS A 606 -10.88 -27.38 -11.13
N GLY A 607 -10.46 -26.48 -10.24
CA GLY A 607 -9.60 -25.34 -10.62
C GLY A 607 -8.23 -25.77 -11.15
N ALA A 608 -7.74 -26.95 -10.78
CA ALA A 608 -6.49 -27.49 -11.31
C ALA A 608 -6.68 -28.40 -12.54
N ASP A 609 -7.86 -29.00 -12.71
CA ASP A 609 -8.14 -29.94 -13.80
C ASP A 609 -8.48 -29.23 -15.12
N GLU A 610 -9.01 -28.00 -15.05
CA GLU A 610 -9.46 -27.21 -16.22
C GLU A 610 -8.35 -26.28 -16.79
N LEU A 611 -7.10 -26.51 -16.41
CA LEU A 611 -5.95 -25.76 -16.92
C LEU A 611 -5.61 -26.20 -18.35
N VAL A 612 -5.57 -25.24 -19.28
CA VAL A 612 -5.19 -25.50 -20.67
C VAL A 612 -3.83 -24.86 -20.94
N GLU A 613 -2.84 -25.68 -21.32
CA GLU A 613 -1.55 -25.20 -21.80
C GLU A 613 -1.69 -24.70 -23.25
N VAL A 614 -1.20 -23.49 -23.50
CA VAL A 614 -1.16 -22.88 -24.83
C VAL A 614 0.30 -22.87 -25.29
N THR A 615 0.58 -23.55 -26.39
CA THR A 615 1.94 -23.63 -26.94
C THR A 615 2.46 -22.25 -27.32
N VAL A 616 3.57 -21.84 -26.71
CA VAL A 616 4.30 -20.62 -27.08
C VAL A 616 5.18 -20.92 -28.29
N ASP A 617 4.87 -20.29 -29.42
CA ASP A 617 5.66 -20.46 -30.65
C ASP A 617 6.96 -19.64 -30.56
N PRO A 618 8.15 -20.28 -30.68
CA PRO A 618 9.43 -19.56 -30.72
C PRO A 618 9.51 -18.49 -31.81
N ALA A 619 8.77 -18.65 -32.92
CA ALA A 619 8.73 -17.66 -34.00
C ALA A 619 8.11 -16.32 -33.57
N TRP A 620 7.35 -16.28 -32.47
CA TRP A 620 6.77 -15.04 -31.94
C TRP A 620 7.80 -13.99 -31.57
N ILE A 621 9.06 -14.37 -31.34
CA ILE A 621 10.16 -13.42 -31.10
C ILE A 621 10.35 -12.43 -32.25
N ASN A 622 9.97 -12.81 -33.46
CA ASN A 622 10.12 -12.02 -34.69
C ASN A 622 8.85 -11.23 -35.06
N LEU A 623 7.80 -11.28 -34.24
CA LEU A 623 6.61 -10.46 -34.47
C LEU A 623 6.95 -8.98 -34.37
N VAL A 624 6.27 -8.16 -35.18
CA VAL A 624 6.40 -6.71 -35.10
C VAL A 624 5.62 -6.21 -33.89
N HIS A 625 6.22 -5.32 -33.11
CA HIS A 625 5.52 -4.63 -32.04
C HIS A 625 4.42 -3.76 -32.65
N GLU A 626 3.17 -4.09 -32.35
CA GLU A 626 2.02 -3.27 -32.73
C GLU A 626 1.71 -2.34 -31.56
N ASP A 627 1.95 -1.05 -31.73
CA ASP A 627 1.38 -0.06 -30.83
C ASP A 627 -0.12 0.03 -31.13
N ALA A 628 -0.96 -0.29 -30.15
CA ALA A 628 -2.38 -0.08 -30.28
C ALA A 628 -2.62 1.41 -30.53
N ALA A 629 -3.30 1.75 -31.64
CA ALA A 629 -3.65 3.13 -31.93
C ALA A 629 -4.52 3.67 -30.79
N ASP A 630 -4.07 4.73 -30.13
CA ASP A 630 -4.82 5.33 -29.05
C ASP A 630 -6.02 6.08 -29.63
N ALA A 631 -7.22 5.57 -29.35
CA ALA A 631 -8.47 6.17 -29.78
C ALA A 631 -8.78 7.49 -29.05
N TYR A 632 -8.13 7.78 -27.91
CA TYR A 632 -8.45 8.91 -27.05
C TYR A 632 -7.20 9.75 -26.78
N LYS A 633 -6.89 10.67 -27.70
CA LYS A 633 -5.78 11.62 -27.55
C LYS A 633 -6.23 12.84 -26.72
N GLY A 634 -5.48 13.14 -25.67
CA GLY A 634 -5.72 14.26 -24.77
C GLY A 634 -4.72 15.40 -24.95
N SER A 635 -4.69 16.28 -23.95
CA SER A 635 -3.67 17.32 -23.78
C SER A 635 -2.27 16.73 -23.60
N GLU A 636 -1.25 17.58 -23.62
CA GLU A 636 0.12 17.18 -23.30
C GLU A 636 0.22 16.57 -21.90
N PHE A 637 -0.49 17.10 -20.90
CA PHE A 637 -0.57 16.50 -19.56
C PHE A 637 -1.12 15.07 -19.62
N ILE A 638 -2.19 14.84 -20.39
CA ILE A 638 -2.79 13.52 -20.51
C ILE A 638 -1.80 12.52 -21.14
N GLU A 639 -1.17 12.91 -22.25
CA GLU A 639 -0.25 12.03 -22.97
C GLU A 639 1.05 11.77 -22.21
N LYS A 640 1.64 12.80 -21.60
CA LYS A 640 2.97 12.71 -20.98
C LYS A 640 2.94 12.35 -19.50
N ILE A 641 1.83 12.56 -18.79
CA ILE A 641 1.74 12.34 -17.34
C ILE A 641 0.64 11.34 -17.00
N ALA A 642 -0.62 11.64 -17.34
CA ALA A 642 -1.76 10.83 -16.88
C ALA A 642 -1.75 9.40 -17.45
N LYS A 643 -1.50 9.23 -18.76
CA LYS A 643 -1.43 7.92 -19.41
C LYS A 643 -0.25 7.07 -18.90
N PRO A 644 0.99 7.58 -18.81
CA PRO A 644 2.08 6.85 -18.17
C PRO A 644 1.78 6.42 -16.74
N ILE A 645 1.20 7.29 -15.91
CA ILE A 645 0.79 6.93 -14.54
C ILE A 645 -0.25 5.80 -14.57
N ASN A 646 -1.30 5.93 -15.39
CA ASN A 646 -2.34 4.92 -15.53
C ASN A 646 -1.81 3.58 -16.07
N ALA A 647 -0.71 3.58 -16.83
CA ALA A 647 -0.03 2.39 -17.32
C ALA A 647 0.98 1.79 -16.31
N ILE A 648 1.05 2.31 -15.08
CA ILE A 648 2.03 1.94 -14.04
C ILE A 648 3.49 2.27 -14.46
N LYS A 649 3.66 3.22 -15.38
CA LYS A 649 4.95 3.76 -15.83
C LYS A 649 5.29 5.11 -15.20
N GLY A 650 4.54 5.53 -14.18
CA GLY A 650 4.83 6.76 -13.43
C GLY A 650 6.19 6.76 -12.72
N TYR A 651 6.85 5.60 -12.57
CA TYR A 651 8.23 5.50 -12.08
C TYR A 651 9.26 6.05 -13.06
N ASP A 652 8.93 6.05 -14.36
CA ASP A 652 9.83 6.45 -15.46
C ASP A 652 9.72 7.96 -15.76
N LEU A 653 8.74 8.65 -15.17
CA LEU A 653 8.57 10.10 -15.34
C LEU A 653 9.71 10.84 -14.61
N PRO A 654 10.45 11.71 -15.31
CA PRO A 654 11.47 12.54 -14.69
C PRO A 654 10.85 13.68 -13.88
N VAL A 655 11.67 14.39 -13.10
CA VAL A 655 11.23 15.57 -12.35
C VAL A 655 10.69 16.65 -13.30
N SER A 656 11.33 16.87 -14.45
CA SER A 656 10.87 17.85 -15.46
C SER A 656 9.49 17.57 -16.04
N ALA A 657 8.97 16.34 -15.90
CA ALA A 657 7.60 16.04 -16.31
C ALA A 657 6.56 16.82 -15.49
N PHE A 658 6.97 17.42 -14.37
CA PHE A 658 6.10 18.23 -13.51
C PHE A 658 6.47 19.73 -13.53
N ASP A 659 7.28 20.19 -14.49
CA ASP A 659 7.52 21.62 -14.71
C ASP A 659 6.20 22.32 -15.08
N GLY A 660 5.89 23.44 -14.42
CA GLY A 660 4.58 24.11 -14.48
C GLY A 660 3.50 23.49 -13.59
N TYR A 661 3.81 22.40 -12.87
CA TYR A 661 2.93 21.72 -11.92
C TYR A 661 3.61 21.52 -10.55
N GLU A 662 4.58 22.38 -10.22
CA GLU A 662 5.45 22.24 -9.04
C GLU A 662 4.67 22.32 -7.72
N ASP A 663 3.53 23.00 -7.72
CA ASP A 663 2.61 23.12 -6.58
C ASP A 663 1.63 21.94 -6.45
N GLY A 664 1.69 20.97 -7.36
CA GLY A 664 0.80 19.81 -7.40
C GLY A 664 -0.52 20.03 -8.14
N THR A 665 -0.70 21.18 -8.81
CA THR A 665 -1.86 21.43 -9.69
C THR A 665 -1.90 20.42 -10.83
N PHE A 666 -3.06 19.82 -11.13
CA PHE A 666 -3.27 18.94 -12.30
C PHE A 666 -4.44 19.42 -13.15
N GLU A 667 -4.44 19.07 -14.44
CA GLU A 667 -5.58 19.35 -15.34
C GLU A 667 -6.87 18.63 -14.90
N ASN A 668 -8.00 19.29 -15.09
CA ASN A 668 -9.33 18.72 -14.84
C ASN A 668 -9.80 17.85 -16.02
N GLY A 669 -10.78 16.96 -15.78
CA GLY A 669 -11.42 16.18 -16.85
C GLY A 669 -10.61 15.01 -17.42
N THR A 670 -9.44 14.71 -16.86
CA THR A 670 -8.52 13.64 -17.30
C THR A 670 -9.14 12.25 -17.28
N THR A 671 -10.14 12.00 -16.42
CA THR A 671 -10.86 10.72 -16.33
C THR A 671 -11.60 10.36 -17.62
N ALA A 672 -11.93 11.32 -18.48
CA ALA A 672 -12.57 11.08 -19.77
C ALA A 672 -11.72 10.24 -20.73
N PHE A 673 -10.41 10.20 -20.52
CA PHE A 673 -9.43 9.52 -21.38
C PHE A 673 -9.00 8.15 -20.83
N GLU A 674 -9.49 7.74 -19.64
CA GLU A 674 -9.07 6.46 -19.05
C GLU A 674 -9.69 5.23 -19.70
N LYS A 675 -10.99 5.33 -20.07
CA LYS A 675 -11.76 4.28 -20.77
C LYS A 675 -11.48 2.86 -20.26
N ARG A 676 -11.70 2.69 -18.96
CA ARG A 676 -11.17 1.56 -18.17
C ARG A 676 -11.66 0.19 -18.65
N GLY A 677 -12.91 0.09 -19.09
CA GLY A 677 -13.50 -1.13 -19.63
C GLY A 677 -13.59 -2.27 -18.60
N VAL A 678 -13.88 -1.94 -17.34
CA VAL A 678 -13.78 -2.90 -16.20
C VAL A 678 -15.08 -3.63 -15.88
N ALA A 679 -16.20 -3.26 -16.50
CA ALA A 679 -17.49 -3.92 -16.26
C ALA A 679 -17.59 -5.26 -17.00
N VAL A 680 -18.11 -6.29 -16.30
CA VAL A 680 -18.49 -7.57 -16.92
C VAL A 680 -19.76 -7.40 -17.75
N ASN A 681 -20.76 -6.74 -17.18
CA ASN A 681 -22.04 -6.43 -17.82
C ASN A 681 -22.29 -4.92 -17.77
N VAL A 682 -22.89 -4.37 -18.82
CA VAL A 682 -23.27 -2.96 -18.93
C VAL A 682 -24.75 -2.85 -19.35
N PRO A 683 -25.44 -1.75 -19.01
CA PRO A 683 -26.84 -1.61 -19.39
C PRO A 683 -26.98 -1.41 -20.91
N GLN A 684 -27.79 -2.24 -21.56
CA GLN A 684 -28.24 -2.07 -22.93
C GLN A 684 -29.59 -1.34 -22.93
N TRP A 685 -29.70 -0.28 -23.75
CA TRP A 685 -30.93 0.49 -23.89
C TRP A 685 -31.93 -0.21 -24.83
N ILE A 686 -33.18 -0.34 -24.39
CA ILE A 686 -34.31 -0.87 -25.14
C ILE A 686 -35.27 0.30 -25.43
N PRO A 687 -35.19 0.91 -26.63
CA PRO A 687 -35.87 2.15 -26.97
C PRO A 687 -37.40 2.08 -26.87
N GLU A 688 -38.00 0.95 -27.24
CA GLU A 688 -39.45 0.74 -27.33
C GLU A 688 -40.13 0.81 -25.95
N ASN A 689 -39.36 0.46 -24.92
CA ASN A 689 -39.76 0.49 -23.53
C ASN A 689 -39.44 1.85 -22.86
N CYS A 690 -38.68 2.74 -23.51
CA CYS A 690 -38.21 3.95 -22.86
C CYS A 690 -39.28 5.04 -22.77
N ILE A 691 -39.56 5.52 -21.55
CA ILE A 691 -40.50 6.63 -21.30
C ILE A 691 -39.83 8.01 -21.19
N GLN A 692 -38.52 8.11 -21.47
CA GLN A 692 -37.75 9.37 -21.49
C GLN A 692 -37.83 10.17 -20.17
N CYS A 693 -37.73 9.47 -19.03
CA CYS A 693 -37.81 10.08 -17.69
C CYS A 693 -36.45 10.52 -17.12
N ASN A 694 -35.34 10.11 -17.75
CA ASN A 694 -33.95 10.37 -17.37
C ASN A 694 -33.53 9.91 -15.96
N GLN A 695 -34.36 9.17 -15.23
CA GLN A 695 -34.02 8.67 -13.88
C GLN A 695 -32.76 7.80 -13.89
N CYS A 696 -32.54 7.02 -14.95
CA CYS A 696 -31.34 6.20 -15.12
C CYS A 696 -30.04 7.02 -15.17
N SER A 697 -30.06 8.22 -15.76
CA SER A 697 -28.93 9.15 -15.77
C SER A 697 -28.80 9.89 -14.44
N PHE A 698 -29.93 10.26 -13.83
CA PHE A 698 -29.99 10.91 -12.53
C PHE A 698 -29.28 10.09 -11.45
N VAL A 699 -29.58 8.79 -11.38
CA VAL A 699 -28.99 7.89 -10.37
C VAL A 699 -27.63 7.32 -10.74
N CYS A 700 -27.13 7.58 -11.96
CA CYS A 700 -25.88 6.99 -12.42
C CYS A 700 -24.71 7.56 -11.60
N PRO A 701 -23.98 6.74 -10.82
CA PRO A 701 -22.91 7.24 -9.97
C PRO A 701 -21.69 7.73 -10.74
N HIS A 702 -21.48 7.29 -11.98
CA HIS A 702 -20.26 7.62 -12.76
C HIS A 702 -20.54 8.49 -13.99
N ALA A 703 -21.77 8.99 -14.15
CA ALA A 703 -22.20 9.75 -15.33
C ALA A 703 -22.00 9.02 -16.67
N VAL A 704 -22.10 7.69 -16.70
CA VAL A 704 -21.84 6.86 -17.90
C VAL A 704 -23.05 6.66 -18.79
N ILE A 705 -24.24 6.99 -18.30
CA ILE A 705 -25.48 6.95 -19.07
C ILE A 705 -26.11 8.34 -19.09
N ARG A 706 -26.30 8.90 -20.29
CA ARG A 706 -26.71 10.29 -20.50
C ARG A 706 -27.83 10.39 -21.53
N PRO A 707 -28.85 11.24 -21.29
CA PRO A 707 -29.85 11.57 -22.29
C PRO A 707 -29.37 12.74 -23.15
N PHE A 708 -29.63 12.67 -24.44
CA PHE A 708 -29.32 13.74 -25.40
C PHE A 708 -30.59 14.18 -26.12
N LEU A 709 -30.65 15.50 -26.37
CA LEU A 709 -31.55 16.12 -27.34
C LEU A 709 -30.69 16.50 -28.55
N ILE A 710 -30.97 15.89 -29.70
CA ILE A 710 -30.15 15.95 -30.90
C ILE A 710 -30.91 16.71 -31.97
N ASN A 711 -30.34 17.79 -32.52
CA ASN A 711 -30.95 18.55 -33.62
C ASN A 711 -30.67 17.88 -34.98
N GLU A 712 -31.27 18.40 -36.07
CA GLU A 712 -31.12 17.80 -37.41
C GLU A 712 -29.66 17.78 -37.90
N GLU A 713 -28.87 18.82 -37.61
CA GLU A 713 -27.47 18.93 -38.02
C GLU A 713 -26.58 17.92 -37.28
N GLU A 714 -26.69 17.84 -35.95
CA GLU A 714 -25.99 16.86 -35.13
C GLU A 714 -26.38 15.44 -35.52
N LYS A 715 -27.65 15.19 -35.84
CA LYS A 715 -28.08 13.87 -36.34
C LYS A 715 -27.47 13.55 -37.71
N ALA A 716 -27.36 14.54 -38.59
CA ALA A 716 -26.75 14.37 -39.91
C ALA A 716 -25.24 14.10 -39.82
N ASN A 717 -24.55 14.75 -38.88
CA ASN A 717 -23.11 14.60 -38.66
C ASN A 717 -22.75 13.34 -37.86
N GLY A 718 -23.68 12.80 -37.08
CA GLY A 718 -23.48 11.60 -36.27
C GLY A 718 -23.53 10.27 -37.05
N PRO A 719 -23.23 9.15 -36.36
CA PRO A 719 -23.29 7.81 -36.93
C PRO A 719 -24.68 7.47 -37.51
N LYS A 720 -24.73 7.00 -38.76
CA LYS A 720 -26.00 6.78 -39.50
C LYS A 720 -26.86 5.66 -38.92
N ASP A 721 -26.25 4.71 -38.23
CA ASP A 721 -26.91 3.60 -37.53
C ASP A 721 -27.38 3.96 -36.11
N MET A 722 -27.23 5.23 -35.69
CA MET A 722 -27.66 5.69 -34.37
C MET A 722 -29.17 5.91 -34.31
N LEU A 723 -29.88 5.00 -33.64
CA LEU A 723 -31.32 5.11 -33.41
C LEU A 723 -31.66 6.26 -32.43
N THR A 724 -32.70 7.01 -32.76
CA THR A 724 -33.26 8.10 -31.95
C THR A 724 -34.77 7.95 -31.82
N LEU A 725 -35.37 8.61 -30.82
CA LEU A 725 -36.81 8.64 -30.57
C LEU A 725 -37.36 10.06 -30.72
N LYS A 726 -38.65 10.19 -31.08
CA LYS A 726 -39.35 11.48 -30.93
C LYS A 726 -39.43 11.87 -29.46
N VAL A 727 -39.22 13.15 -29.13
CA VAL A 727 -39.26 13.61 -27.74
C VAL A 727 -40.69 13.57 -27.17
N ILE A 728 -40.83 13.08 -25.94
CA ILE A 728 -42.07 13.15 -25.16
C ILE A 728 -42.04 14.45 -24.34
N GLY A 729 -42.83 15.44 -24.74
CA GLY A 729 -42.95 16.75 -24.08
C GLY A 729 -42.84 17.93 -25.05
N LYS A 730 -42.73 19.16 -24.52
CA LYS A 730 -42.54 20.38 -25.32
C LYS A 730 -41.05 20.55 -25.68
N ALA A 731 -40.63 19.96 -26.80
CA ALA A 731 -39.32 20.20 -27.41
C ALA A 731 -39.44 19.91 -28.92
N GLU A 732 -39.47 20.97 -29.73
CA GLU A 732 -39.56 20.88 -31.19
C GLU A 732 -38.17 20.94 -31.83
N GLY A 733 -38.01 20.32 -33.01
CA GLY A 733 -36.74 20.36 -33.77
C GLY A 733 -35.61 19.50 -33.19
N VAL A 734 -35.89 18.65 -32.19
CA VAL A 734 -34.91 17.75 -31.58
C VAL A 734 -35.46 16.33 -31.39
N GLU A 735 -34.56 15.36 -31.37
CA GLU A 735 -34.85 13.95 -31.07
C GLU A 735 -34.12 13.49 -29.81
N TYR A 736 -34.69 12.50 -29.13
CA TYR A 736 -34.17 11.94 -27.89
C TYR A 736 -33.32 10.69 -28.13
N ARG A 737 -32.18 10.59 -27.44
CA ARG A 737 -31.44 9.33 -27.29
C ARG A 737 -30.92 9.17 -25.87
N LEU A 738 -31.00 7.95 -25.33
CA LEU A 738 -30.29 7.56 -24.11
C LEU A 738 -29.04 6.78 -24.50
N GLN A 739 -27.87 7.26 -24.11
CA GLN A 739 -26.60 6.65 -24.48
C GLN A 739 -25.82 6.21 -23.26
N VAL A 740 -25.28 5.00 -23.30
CA VAL A 740 -24.34 4.44 -22.33
C VAL A 740 -22.93 4.50 -22.93
N SER A 741 -21.91 4.83 -22.15
CA SER A 741 -20.51 4.52 -22.49
C SER A 741 -20.11 3.18 -21.85
N PRO A 742 -19.97 2.10 -22.62
CA PRO A 742 -19.53 0.81 -22.11
C PRO A 742 -18.16 0.86 -21.43
N LEU A 743 -17.21 1.60 -21.99
CA LEU A 743 -15.83 1.66 -21.48
C LEU A 743 -15.69 2.39 -20.14
N ASP A 744 -16.60 3.31 -19.82
CA ASP A 744 -16.59 4.01 -18.54
C ASP A 744 -17.51 3.36 -17.50
N CYS A 745 -18.42 2.48 -17.92
CA CYS A 745 -19.37 1.82 -17.04
C CYS A 745 -18.67 0.87 -16.05
N THR A 746 -19.17 0.84 -14.81
CA THR A 746 -18.71 -0.10 -13.77
C THR A 746 -19.68 -1.26 -13.53
N GLY A 747 -20.76 -1.37 -14.32
CA GLY A 747 -21.71 -2.48 -14.24
C GLY A 747 -22.56 -2.57 -12.97
N CYS A 748 -22.74 -1.46 -12.23
CA CYS A 748 -23.45 -1.48 -10.94
C CYS A 748 -24.95 -1.82 -10.98
N GLY A 749 -25.59 -1.78 -12.16
CA GLY A 749 -27.00 -2.11 -12.34
C GLY A 749 -28.03 -1.11 -11.78
N VAL A 750 -27.60 -0.04 -11.08
CA VAL A 750 -28.50 0.94 -10.44
C VAL A 750 -29.48 1.56 -11.44
N CYS A 751 -29.02 1.90 -12.65
CA CYS A 751 -29.84 2.47 -13.71
C CYS A 751 -30.93 1.50 -14.23
N ALA A 752 -30.62 0.21 -14.35
CA ALA A 752 -31.57 -0.83 -14.75
C ALA A 752 -32.60 -1.10 -13.64
N ASN A 753 -32.14 -1.08 -12.38
CA ASN A 753 -33.01 -1.28 -11.22
C ASN A 753 -34.05 -0.15 -11.12
N VAL A 754 -33.63 1.12 -11.16
CA VAL A 754 -34.55 2.27 -11.03
C VAL A 754 -35.50 2.44 -12.22
N CYS A 755 -35.22 1.81 -13.38
CA CYS A 755 -35.98 2.01 -14.60
C CYS A 755 -37.49 1.74 -14.36
N PRO A 756 -38.36 2.78 -14.45
CA PRO A 756 -39.77 2.70 -14.03
C PRO A 756 -40.73 2.36 -15.17
N SER A 757 -40.21 1.87 -16.31
CA SER A 757 -41.04 1.65 -17.50
C SER A 757 -42.14 0.61 -17.23
N PRO A 758 -43.43 0.94 -17.49
CA PRO A 758 -44.54 0.00 -17.37
C PRO A 758 -44.60 -0.98 -18.55
N LYS A 759 -43.82 -0.77 -19.62
CA LYS A 759 -43.78 -1.61 -20.84
C LYS A 759 -42.78 -2.78 -20.74
N GLY A 760 -42.16 -2.97 -19.58
CA GLY A 760 -40.96 -3.80 -19.40
C GLY A 760 -39.71 -2.94 -19.25
N LYS A 761 -38.61 -3.52 -18.73
CA LYS A 761 -37.37 -2.78 -18.46
C LYS A 761 -36.82 -2.17 -19.76
N ALA A 762 -36.54 -0.86 -19.74
CA ALA A 762 -35.89 -0.15 -20.85
C ALA A 762 -34.36 -0.21 -20.80
N LEU A 763 -33.81 -0.84 -19.74
CA LEU A 763 -32.40 -1.09 -19.55
C LEU A 763 -32.23 -2.51 -19.01
N VAL A 764 -31.46 -3.34 -19.70
CA VAL A 764 -31.13 -4.71 -19.30
C VAL A 764 -29.62 -4.85 -19.20
N MET A 765 -29.12 -5.56 -18.20
CA MET A 765 -27.68 -5.77 -18.05
C MET A 765 -27.21 -6.87 -18.99
N THR A 766 -26.31 -6.53 -19.90
CA THR A 766 -25.85 -7.39 -21.00
C THR A 766 -24.32 -7.49 -20.97
N PRO A 767 -23.70 -8.62 -21.36
CA PRO A 767 -22.25 -8.75 -21.47
C PRO A 767 -21.62 -7.58 -22.23
N ILE A 768 -20.53 -7.03 -21.69
CA ILE A 768 -19.89 -5.83 -22.26
C ILE A 768 -19.51 -6.01 -23.73
N ALA A 769 -19.08 -7.21 -24.13
CA ALA A 769 -18.69 -7.51 -25.51
C ALA A 769 -19.81 -7.23 -26.53
N GLU A 770 -21.07 -7.50 -26.17
CA GLU A 770 -22.23 -7.28 -27.05
C GLU A 770 -22.60 -5.79 -27.15
N VAL A 771 -22.33 -5.01 -26.11
CA VAL A 771 -22.68 -3.59 -26.04
C VAL A 771 -21.51 -2.68 -26.44
N LEU A 772 -20.27 -3.18 -26.42
CA LEU A 772 -19.06 -2.43 -26.74
C LEU A 772 -19.11 -1.70 -28.10
N PRO A 773 -19.70 -2.26 -29.17
CA PRO A 773 -19.89 -1.52 -30.43
C PRO A 773 -20.68 -0.22 -30.30
N GLN A 774 -21.45 -0.03 -29.21
CA GLN A 774 -22.18 1.21 -28.92
C GLN A 774 -21.26 2.33 -28.38
N GLN A 775 -20.00 2.04 -28.04
CA GLN A 775 -19.05 3.05 -27.54
C GLN A 775 -18.84 4.18 -28.55
N LYS A 776 -18.80 3.88 -29.86
CA LYS A 776 -18.69 4.90 -30.92
C LYS A 776 -19.79 5.97 -30.86
N PHE A 777 -21.00 5.58 -30.42
CA PHE A 777 -22.10 6.52 -30.25
C PHE A 777 -21.90 7.37 -29.00
N ALA A 778 -21.36 6.80 -27.92
CA ALA A 778 -20.98 7.58 -26.73
C ALA A 778 -19.87 8.57 -27.05
N ASP A 779 -18.87 8.18 -27.83
CA ASP A 779 -17.77 9.04 -28.25
C ASP A 779 -18.28 10.24 -29.05
N TYR A 780 -19.22 10.03 -29.99
CA TYR A 780 -19.86 11.12 -30.71
C TYR A 780 -20.73 11.98 -29.78
N LEU A 781 -21.66 11.39 -29.04
CA LEU A 781 -22.63 12.13 -28.25
C LEU A 781 -22.01 12.91 -27.09
N PHE A 782 -20.99 12.36 -26.43
CA PHE A 782 -20.42 12.99 -25.25
C PHE A 782 -19.48 14.15 -25.59
N ASN A 783 -18.89 14.14 -26.80
CA ASN A 783 -17.88 15.11 -27.22
C ASN A 783 -18.38 16.10 -28.28
N GLU A 784 -19.22 15.66 -29.23
CA GLU A 784 -19.60 16.47 -30.40
C GLU A 784 -21.04 17.03 -30.30
N VAL A 785 -21.89 16.49 -29.44
CA VAL A 785 -23.27 16.94 -29.29
C VAL A 785 -23.41 17.93 -28.13
N THR A 786 -24.03 19.07 -28.42
CA THR A 786 -24.23 20.13 -27.43
C THR A 786 -25.31 19.74 -26.41
N TYR A 787 -25.03 20.00 -25.13
CA TYR A 787 -26.02 19.81 -24.05
C TYR A 787 -27.04 20.96 -24.06
N LYS A 788 -28.31 20.64 -24.28
CA LYS A 788 -29.38 21.62 -24.51
C LYS A 788 -30.22 21.86 -23.26
N LYS A 789 -29.56 22.20 -22.14
CA LYS A 789 -30.22 22.43 -20.84
C LYS A 789 -31.33 23.50 -20.91
N GLU A 790 -31.15 24.51 -21.76
CA GLU A 790 -32.08 25.64 -21.90
C GLU A 790 -33.43 25.28 -22.53
N ILE A 791 -33.53 24.18 -23.29
CA ILE A 791 -34.79 23.80 -23.97
C ILE A 791 -35.88 23.41 -22.96
N MET A 792 -35.49 22.74 -21.87
CA MET A 792 -36.44 22.26 -20.85
C MET A 792 -36.11 22.74 -19.42
N GLY A 793 -35.07 23.56 -19.24
CA GLY A 793 -34.57 24.01 -17.95
C GLY A 793 -34.00 22.88 -17.07
N THR A 794 -33.75 23.14 -15.79
CA THR A 794 -33.15 22.17 -14.84
C THR A 794 -33.99 21.90 -13.59
N ALA A 795 -35.22 22.40 -13.54
CA ALA A 795 -36.07 22.43 -12.34
C ALA A 795 -36.55 21.07 -11.80
N ASN A 796 -36.41 19.97 -12.56
CA ASN A 796 -36.87 18.65 -12.12
C ASN A 796 -35.92 17.51 -12.56
N VAL A 797 -36.20 16.30 -12.09
CA VAL A 797 -35.39 15.09 -12.36
C VAL A 797 -35.19 14.85 -13.85
N LYS A 798 -36.21 15.00 -14.69
CA LYS A 798 -36.06 14.77 -16.13
C LYS A 798 -35.14 15.83 -16.74
N THR A 799 -35.44 17.09 -16.48
CA THR A 799 -34.84 18.20 -17.24
C THR A 799 -33.42 18.53 -16.77
N SER A 800 -33.12 18.36 -15.47
CA SER A 800 -31.75 18.48 -14.94
C SER A 800 -30.73 17.58 -15.65
N GLN A 801 -31.16 16.44 -16.20
CA GLN A 801 -30.26 15.49 -16.85
C GLN A 801 -29.89 15.83 -18.28
N PHE A 802 -30.49 16.89 -18.86
CA PHE A 802 -30.03 17.44 -20.13
C PHE A 802 -28.87 18.44 -19.97
N ALA A 803 -28.49 18.78 -18.73
CA ALA A 803 -27.27 19.51 -18.43
C ALA A 803 -26.06 18.57 -18.37
N GLN A 804 -24.91 19.06 -18.82
CA GLN A 804 -23.66 18.30 -18.81
C GLN A 804 -23.25 17.95 -17.37
N PRO A 805 -22.99 16.67 -17.05
CA PRO A 805 -22.35 16.32 -15.79
C PRO A 805 -20.86 16.69 -15.85
N LEU A 806 -20.39 17.55 -14.94
CA LEU A 806 -18.97 17.95 -14.86
C LEU A 806 -18.17 17.09 -13.88
N PHE A 807 -18.83 16.17 -13.18
CA PHE A 807 -18.20 15.13 -12.37
C PHE A 807 -18.49 13.75 -12.97
N GLN A 808 -17.49 13.15 -13.63
CA GLN A 808 -17.66 11.96 -14.48
C GLN A 808 -16.50 10.97 -14.34
N PHE A 809 -16.80 9.67 -14.48
CA PHE A 809 -15.84 8.58 -14.65
C PHE A 809 -14.77 8.41 -13.55
N HIS A 810 -15.02 8.97 -12.36
CA HIS A 810 -14.11 8.91 -11.22
C HIS A 810 -13.93 7.48 -10.68
N GLY A 811 -12.85 7.26 -9.91
CA GLY A 811 -12.47 5.96 -9.33
C GLY A 811 -13.31 5.44 -8.14
N ALA A 812 -14.55 5.92 -7.96
CA ALA A 812 -15.40 5.48 -6.86
C ALA A 812 -15.98 4.08 -7.10
N CYS A 813 -16.47 3.44 -6.04
CA CYS A 813 -17.05 2.10 -6.09
C CYS A 813 -18.22 2.00 -7.08
N ALA A 814 -18.43 0.81 -7.65
CA ALA A 814 -19.61 0.52 -8.44
C ALA A 814 -20.88 0.69 -7.57
N GLY A 815 -21.78 1.61 -7.95
CA GLY A 815 -22.99 1.89 -7.17
C GLY A 815 -22.78 2.85 -5.99
N CYS A 816 -21.72 3.66 -5.99
CA CYS A 816 -21.44 4.62 -4.94
C CYS A 816 -22.65 5.54 -4.66
N GLY A 817 -23.00 5.69 -3.39
CA GLY A 817 -24.13 6.51 -2.95
C GLY A 817 -23.84 8.02 -2.87
N GLU A 818 -22.58 8.45 -2.96
CA GLU A 818 -22.20 9.87 -2.83
C GLU A 818 -22.25 10.61 -4.17
N THR A 819 -21.69 10.00 -5.20
CA THR A 819 -21.37 10.68 -6.45
C THR A 819 -22.57 11.06 -7.33
N PRO A 820 -23.75 10.41 -7.27
CA PRO A 820 -24.95 10.93 -7.89
C PRO A 820 -25.32 12.33 -7.39
N TYR A 821 -25.11 12.63 -6.10
CA TYR A 821 -25.38 13.96 -5.52
C TYR A 821 -24.41 15.00 -6.05
N ILE A 822 -23.10 14.70 -6.04
CA ILE A 822 -22.07 15.60 -6.57
C ILE A 822 -22.31 15.88 -8.06
N LYS A 823 -22.57 14.83 -8.85
CA LYS A 823 -22.93 14.95 -10.27
C LYS A 823 -24.11 15.91 -10.45
N LEU A 824 -25.19 15.75 -9.68
CA LEU A 824 -26.35 16.64 -9.76
C LEU A 824 -26.00 18.08 -9.41
N ILE A 825 -25.20 18.32 -8.36
CA ILE A 825 -24.73 19.67 -8.00
C ILE A 825 -24.00 20.31 -9.20
N THR A 826 -23.10 19.56 -9.87
CA THR A 826 -22.40 20.09 -11.05
C THR A 826 -23.35 20.40 -12.22
N GLN A 827 -24.42 19.63 -12.38
CA GLN A 827 -25.42 19.87 -13.43
C GLN A 827 -26.28 21.12 -13.16
N LEU A 828 -26.39 21.53 -11.90
CA LEU A 828 -27.19 22.70 -11.48
C LEU A 828 -26.36 23.98 -11.37
N PHE A 829 -25.11 23.88 -10.91
CA PHE A 829 -24.29 25.04 -10.51
C PHE A 829 -22.83 24.97 -10.98
N GLY A 830 -22.44 23.95 -11.74
CA GLY A 830 -21.04 23.73 -12.08
C GLY A 830 -20.44 24.71 -13.09
N ASP A 831 -21.22 25.65 -13.61
CA ASP A 831 -20.77 26.70 -14.51
C ASP A 831 -20.11 27.89 -13.79
N ARG A 832 -20.13 27.92 -12.45
CA ARG A 832 -19.55 29.02 -11.65
C ARG A 832 -19.01 28.59 -10.29
#